data_AF-A0A7H8QVF8-F1
#
_entry.id   AF-A0A7H8QVF8-F1
#
_cell.length_a   1.000
_cell.length_b   1.000
_cell.length_c   1.000
_cell.angle_alpha   90.00
_cell.angle_beta   90.00
_cell.angle_gamma   90.00
#
_symmetry.space_group_name_H-M   'P 1'
#
loop_
_entity.id
_entity.type
_entity.pdbx_description
1 polymer ?
#
loop_
_entity_poly.entity_id
_entity_poly.type
_entity_poly.pdbx_seq_one_letter_code
_entity_poly.pdbx_strand_id
1 'polypeptide(L)'
;MSSDFSILTPNARLGYGYRAEHLWYGIEKYSPKAIIVDSGSTDGGPYKLGLNKMTCGRESYIRDLRPILQACFYKKIKILIGSVGGDGSDKHVQEMLDIVLEISQQEGFSFKVATIAAGFDKTMIKDRITNGKVGPCGPVEELTVDSVDRTIGIVGQMGAEPYLRALEHSPDIVLGGRSYDPAPFAAFSMHHGVQPGVAWHMGKIMECGGICAVPKGRSMIATMRSDSFDLTPLSPKERCTPISVAGHTLYEKTRPDRLPGPGGVLLLDNASYEQLTEKTVRVRGAKFKPTPVYQVKLEGVEKLGYRTIFIGVIRDPILISQIDEFLADVRAYTQNLFPQLDQSPQCRLIFHFYGRNGTIGPLEPTSTKAYELGILGQVVAPSQDLSYTIANNARASILHMPYKNQVATTGNFASPLSPHETAAGEETRFFSFCLALENAPAVRPTQPFTEEEKRKVVRKLDLHLLPLCFVLYTFSVLDRSNLGNAKTIGLEDDIDLSGNRYEWLGNIFYIGYIIFHSQLLGGRYLNLTSTSWPGLMVCRFFLGFAETMFGPGVPLYFSFFYPREMLGRRFGIFLSGAALANVYGGVLAYGLGHAWSSISSWKFLFIIEGVPTVLLAVITFFFLPNSPSTARFLNEKEREVARQIAGSQPEDHQHDGLQLGQVGEAFLDYKNYLFAIMNFSNNVSFASLPLFLPTIVSEMGSFTTVEANGLVAPPYFLCFILIIVVSLLSDRMRLRGPFAALFSLLSAIGFILLGTTESVTSRYIGTFLAVLIFVTTSIVLVWTANTNSTSSKRAGGFWIIMTLGQCGPLLGTNMFPSSQAPLYRTGSWVCCAFALLSSAVALAQSLLLWLENRKLDRIYGPLEELDIDPQIDHD
;
A
#
# COMPACT_ATOMS: atom_id res chain seq x y z
N MET A 1 -35.78 -16.42 -32.57
CA MET A 1 -36.44 -16.92 -31.35
C MET A 1 -35.35 -17.11 -30.31
N SER A 2 -35.33 -16.33 -29.22
CA SER A 2 -34.35 -16.59 -28.16
C SER A 2 -34.76 -17.88 -27.44
N SER A 3 -33.81 -18.80 -27.28
CA SER A 3 -34.00 -20.04 -26.55
C SER A 3 -34.20 -19.75 -25.07
N ASP A 4 -35.17 -20.42 -24.42
CA ASP A 4 -35.29 -20.45 -22.96
C ASP A 4 -33.92 -20.71 -22.30
N PHE A 5 -33.63 -20.03 -21.20
CA PHE A 5 -32.38 -20.20 -20.45
C PHE A 5 -32.61 -20.08 -18.95
N SER A 6 -31.67 -20.58 -18.14
CA SER A 6 -31.81 -20.53 -16.68
C SER A 6 -30.74 -19.64 -16.03
N ILE A 7 -31.11 -18.98 -14.94
CA ILE A 7 -30.23 -18.24 -14.03
C ILE A 7 -30.32 -18.90 -12.66
N LEU A 8 -29.17 -19.16 -12.03
CA LEU A 8 -29.08 -19.74 -10.70
C LEU A 8 -28.64 -18.68 -9.69
N THR A 9 -29.32 -18.63 -8.54
CA THR A 9 -28.86 -17.86 -7.38
C THR A 9 -28.67 -18.80 -6.21
N PRO A 10 -27.42 -19.03 -5.76
CA PRO A 10 -27.13 -19.99 -4.69
C PRO A 10 -27.59 -19.47 -3.33
N ASN A 11 -27.52 -18.15 -3.14
CA ASN A 11 -27.97 -17.44 -1.97
C ASN A 11 -28.20 -15.96 -2.31
N ALA A 12 -28.98 -15.25 -1.48
CA ALA A 12 -29.18 -13.81 -1.61
C ALA A 12 -27.85 -13.04 -1.58
N ARG A 13 -26.96 -13.39 -0.63
CA ARG A 13 -25.69 -12.69 -0.40
C ARG A 13 -24.53 -13.67 -0.28
N LEU A 14 -23.37 -13.32 -0.83
CA LEU A 14 -22.13 -14.07 -0.64
C LEU A 14 -21.58 -13.87 0.78
N GLY A 15 -21.03 -14.93 1.37
CA GLY A 15 -20.50 -14.98 2.73
C GLY A 15 -21.47 -15.60 3.74
N TYR A 16 -22.77 -15.56 3.47
CA TYR A 16 -23.78 -16.15 4.37
C TYR A 16 -23.82 -17.69 4.31
N GLY A 17 -23.20 -18.29 3.30
CA GLY A 17 -23.16 -19.73 3.10
C GLY A 17 -24.34 -20.27 2.32
N TYR A 18 -24.13 -21.38 1.63
CA TYR A 18 -25.18 -22.19 1.03
C TYR A 18 -24.71 -23.64 0.91
N ARG A 19 -25.63 -24.57 0.65
CA ARG A 19 -25.29 -25.98 0.48
C ARG A 19 -24.73 -26.20 -0.92
N ALA A 20 -23.45 -26.57 -1.03
CA ALA A 20 -22.80 -26.87 -2.31
C ALA A 20 -23.55 -27.95 -3.11
N GLU A 21 -24.16 -28.94 -2.43
CA GLU A 21 -25.03 -29.95 -3.05
C GLU A 21 -26.19 -29.33 -3.84
N HIS A 22 -26.83 -28.28 -3.31
CA HIS A 22 -27.95 -27.62 -4.00
C HIS A 22 -27.46 -26.83 -5.22
N LEU A 23 -26.30 -26.18 -5.11
CA LEU A 23 -25.65 -25.49 -6.24
C LEU A 23 -25.37 -26.48 -7.37
N TRP A 24 -24.66 -27.57 -7.09
CA TRP A 24 -24.29 -28.56 -8.11
C TRP A 24 -25.50 -29.28 -8.69
N TYR A 25 -26.51 -29.63 -7.88
CA TYR A 25 -27.79 -30.14 -8.37
C TYR A 25 -28.45 -29.16 -9.36
N GLY A 26 -28.48 -27.87 -9.02
CA GLY A 26 -29.03 -26.84 -9.90
C GLY A 26 -28.26 -26.72 -11.22
N ILE A 27 -26.92 -26.78 -11.15
CA ILE A 27 -26.04 -26.74 -12.33
C ILE A 27 -26.29 -27.94 -13.24
N GLU A 28 -26.28 -29.15 -12.69
CA GLU A 28 -26.40 -30.39 -13.47
C GLU A 28 -27.80 -30.55 -14.08
N LYS A 29 -28.85 -30.23 -13.32
CA LYS A 29 -30.23 -30.42 -13.77
C LYS A 29 -30.70 -29.34 -14.74
N TYR A 30 -30.32 -28.08 -14.51
CA TYR A 30 -30.88 -26.94 -15.24
C TYR A 30 -29.90 -26.25 -16.19
N SER A 31 -28.60 -26.61 -16.16
CA SER A 31 -27.55 -26.03 -17.01
C SER A 31 -27.66 -24.49 -17.13
N PRO A 32 -27.62 -23.75 -16.01
CA PRO A 32 -27.83 -22.31 -16.01
C PRO A 32 -26.76 -21.60 -16.84
N LYS A 33 -27.15 -20.55 -17.57
CA LYS A 33 -26.20 -19.71 -18.32
C LYS A 33 -25.42 -18.76 -17.42
N ALA A 34 -25.98 -18.40 -16.26
CA ALA A 34 -25.30 -17.58 -15.29
C ALA A 34 -25.64 -17.96 -13.84
N ILE A 35 -24.66 -17.72 -12.98
CA ILE A 35 -24.83 -17.62 -11.53
C ILE A 35 -24.80 -16.13 -11.19
N ILE A 36 -25.87 -15.62 -10.59
CA ILE A 36 -26.00 -14.19 -10.27
C ILE A 36 -26.33 -14.02 -8.79
N VAL A 37 -25.61 -13.11 -8.13
CA VAL A 37 -25.79 -12.74 -6.71
C VAL A 37 -25.67 -11.22 -6.59
N ASP A 38 -26.47 -10.58 -5.74
CA ASP A 38 -26.27 -9.18 -5.37
C ASP A 38 -26.23 -9.06 -3.84
N SER A 39 -25.21 -8.40 -3.30
CA SER A 39 -25.02 -8.33 -1.84
C SER A 39 -25.55 -7.04 -1.21
N GLY A 40 -26.25 -6.19 -1.96
CA GLY A 40 -26.70 -4.85 -1.57
C GLY A 40 -27.51 -4.84 -0.28
N SER A 41 -27.27 -3.86 0.61
CA SER A 41 -28.17 -3.54 1.73
C SER A 41 -27.68 -2.31 2.48
N THR A 42 -28.61 -1.44 2.86
CA THR A 42 -28.37 -0.33 3.77
C THR A 42 -28.70 -0.65 5.23
N ASP A 43 -29.28 -1.81 5.51
CA ASP A 43 -29.78 -2.19 6.84
C ASP A 43 -28.66 -2.31 7.88
N GLY A 44 -27.46 -2.64 7.41
CA GLY A 44 -26.25 -2.70 8.23
C GLY A 44 -25.72 -1.33 8.68
N GLY A 45 -26.33 -0.24 8.21
CA GLY A 45 -25.92 1.12 8.52
C GLY A 45 -24.61 1.56 7.85
N PRO A 46 -24.05 2.72 8.25
CA PRO A 46 -22.91 3.36 7.59
C PRO A 46 -21.56 2.69 7.84
N TYR A 47 -21.50 1.72 8.75
CA TYR A 47 -20.25 1.13 9.24
C TYR A 47 -19.37 0.57 8.12
N LYS A 48 -19.98 -0.16 7.18
CA LYS A 48 -19.27 -0.90 6.15
C LYS A 48 -18.62 0.06 5.13
N LEU A 49 -19.38 0.99 4.56
CA LEU A 49 -18.84 2.02 3.67
C LEU A 49 -17.90 2.98 4.39
N GLY A 50 -18.19 3.34 5.65
CA GLY A 50 -17.37 4.26 6.44
C GLY A 50 -16.00 3.73 6.81
N LEU A 51 -15.91 2.45 7.22
CA LEU A 51 -14.64 1.81 7.58
C LEU A 51 -14.09 0.90 6.48
N ASN A 52 -14.75 0.88 5.33
CA ASN A 52 -14.44 0.03 4.21
C ASN A 52 -14.24 -1.45 4.61
N LYS A 53 -15.22 -1.99 5.32
CA LYS A 53 -15.27 -3.38 5.75
C LYS A 53 -16.40 -4.11 5.04
N MET A 54 -16.08 -5.29 4.51
CA MET A 54 -17.10 -6.18 3.95
C MET A 54 -18.04 -6.71 5.04
N THR A 55 -19.21 -7.18 4.60
CA THR A 55 -20.28 -7.68 5.48
C THR A 55 -19.86 -8.93 6.26
N CYS A 56 -19.07 -9.80 5.63
CA CYS A 56 -18.58 -11.04 6.24
C CYS A 56 -17.06 -11.04 6.31
N GLY A 57 -16.48 -11.91 7.14
CA GLY A 57 -15.04 -12.14 7.12
C GLY A 57 -14.60 -12.75 5.78
N ARG A 58 -13.37 -12.45 5.36
CA ARG A 58 -12.76 -12.90 4.09
C ARG A 58 -12.97 -14.40 3.81
N GLU A 59 -12.72 -15.25 4.80
CA GLU A 59 -12.89 -16.72 4.69
C GLU A 59 -14.31 -17.15 4.28
N SER A 60 -15.32 -16.38 4.67
CA SER A 60 -16.71 -16.67 4.27
C SER A 60 -16.94 -16.45 2.78
N TYR A 61 -16.29 -15.43 2.20
CA TYR A 61 -16.33 -15.18 0.76
C TYR A 61 -15.55 -16.25 0.00
N ILE A 62 -14.36 -16.64 0.48
CA ILE A 62 -13.57 -17.72 -0.14
C ILE A 62 -14.36 -19.03 -0.17
N ARG A 63 -14.97 -19.41 0.96
CA ARG A 63 -15.81 -20.61 1.07
C ARG A 63 -16.94 -20.62 0.04
N ASP A 64 -17.63 -19.49 -0.11
CA ASP A 64 -18.79 -19.39 -0.99
C ASP A 64 -18.38 -19.24 -2.47
N LEU A 65 -17.27 -18.56 -2.78
CA LEU A 65 -16.84 -18.34 -4.16
C LEU A 65 -16.18 -19.54 -4.79
N ARG A 66 -15.38 -20.31 -4.05
CA ARG A 66 -14.63 -21.46 -4.59
C ARG A 66 -15.51 -22.39 -5.45
N PRO A 67 -16.67 -22.90 -4.98
CA PRO A 67 -17.53 -23.74 -5.80
C PRO A 67 -18.21 -23.00 -6.98
N ILE A 68 -18.45 -21.69 -6.89
CA ILE A 68 -18.99 -20.88 -8.00
C ILE A 68 -17.93 -20.73 -9.11
N LEU A 69 -16.68 -20.47 -8.74
CA LEU A 69 -15.56 -20.36 -9.68
C LEU A 69 -15.27 -21.70 -10.37
N GLN A 70 -15.32 -22.81 -9.62
CA GLN A 70 -15.25 -24.16 -10.20
C GLN A 70 -16.36 -24.38 -11.24
N ALA A 71 -17.60 -24.00 -10.93
CA ALA A 71 -18.71 -24.07 -11.88
C ALA A 71 -18.48 -23.22 -13.14
N CYS A 72 -17.97 -22.00 -12.99
CA CYS A 72 -17.59 -21.13 -14.10
C CYS A 72 -16.51 -21.77 -14.98
N PHE A 73 -15.46 -22.31 -14.37
CA PHE A 73 -14.34 -22.91 -15.10
C PHE A 73 -14.73 -24.17 -15.88
N TYR A 74 -15.37 -25.13 -15.20
CA TYR A 74 -15.70 -26.44 -15.77
C TYR A 74 -16.95 -26.45 -16.64
N LYS A 75 -17.96 -25.63 -16.32
CA LYS A 75 -19.25 -25.62 -17.04
C LYS A 75 -19.46 -24.39 -17.91
N LYS A 76 -18.49 -23.46 -17.95
CA LYS A 76 -18.54 -22.20 -18.74
C LYS A 76 -19.77 -21.34 -18.41
N ILE A 77 -20.16 -21.33 -17.14
CA ILE A 77 -21.27 -20.55 -16.61
C ILE A 77 -20.77 -19.15 -16.26
N LYS A 78 -21.45 -18.10 -16.71
CA LYS A 78 -21.06 -16.71 -16.38
C LYS A 78 -21.37 -16.37 -14.92
N ILE A 79 -20.55 -15.55 -14.29
CA ILE A 79 -20.76 -15.08 -12.92
C ILE A 79 -21.02 -13.58 -12.93
N LEU A 80 -22.09 -13.12 -12.30
CA LEU A 80 -22.33 -11.70 -12.05
C LEU A 80 -22.55 -11.49 -10.56
N ILE A 81 -21.74 -10.63 -9.94
CA ILE A 81 -21.85 -10.29 -8.53
C ILE A 81 -22.04 -8.78 -8.41
N GLY A 82 -23.20 -8.35 -7.93
CA GLY A 82 -23.50 -6.94 -7.66
C GLY A 82 -23.30 -6.56 -6.20
N SER A 83 -23.09 -5.26 -5.96
CA SER A 83 -22.93 -4.66 -4.63
C SER A 83 -21.91 -5.42 -3.79
N VAL A 84 -20.76 -5.72 -4.39
CA VAL A 84 -19.70 -6.54 -3.80
C VAL A 84 -19.35 -6.09 -2.38
N GLY A 85 -19.19 -7.05 -1.45
CA GLY A 85 -18.90 -6.78 -0.03
C GLY A 85 -20.09 -6.25 0.79
N GLY A 86 -21.22 -5.92 0.16
CA GLY A 86 -22.41 -5.36 0.78
C GLY A 86 -22.72 -3.96 0.25
N ASP A 87 -21.83 -3.03 0.55
CA ASP A 87 -22.02 -1.62 0.19
C ASP A 87 -21.44 -1.29 -1.20
N GLY A 88 -20.70 -2.21 -1.83
CA GLY A 88 -20.22 -2.05 -3.19
C GLY A 88 -19.28 -0.86 -3.40
N SER A 89 -18.43 -0.52 -2.43
CA SER A 89 -17.36 0.46 -2.63
C SER A 89 -16.35 -0.06 -3.65
N ASP A 90 -15.62 0.84 -4.31
CA ASP A 90 -14.58 0.46 -5.28
C ASP A 90 -13.48 -0.40 -4.63
N LYS A 91 -13.20 -0.17 -3.34
CA LYS A 91 -12.27 -0.99 -2.57
C LYS A 91 -12.82 -2.39 -2.29
N HIS A 92 -14.13 -2.54 -2.03
CA HIS A 92 -14.74 -3.87 -1.91
C HIS A 92 -14.69 -4.63 -3.25
N VAL A 93 -14.91 -3.94 -4.37
CA VAL A 93 -14.75 -4.53 -5.72
C VAL A 93 -13.33 -5.04 -5.90
N GLN A 94 -12.33 -4.25 -5.52
CA GLN A 94 -10.92 -4.65 -5.58
C GLN A 94 -10.62 -5.85 -4.67
N GLU A 95 -11.02 -5.81 -3.40
CA GLU A 95 -10.77 -6.92 -2.47
C GLU A 95 -11.43 -8.23 -2.92
N MET A 96 -12.60 -8.15 -3.57
CA MET A 96 -13.25 -9.32 -4.17
C MET A 96 -12.52 -9.82 -5.41
N LEU A 97 -12.00 -8.92 -6.24
CA LEU A 97 -11.12 -9.29 -7.35
C LEU A 97 -9.88 -10.02 -6.81
N ASP A 98 -9.28 -9.54 -5.72
CA ASP A 98 -8.13 -10.20 -5.09
C ASP A 98 -8.49 -11.60 -4.59
N ILE A 99 -9.68 -11.79 -3.99
CA ILE A 99 -10.18 -13.13 -3.60
C ILE A 99 -10.34 -14.04 -4.82
N VAL A 100 -10.90 -13.53 -5.92
CA VAL A 100 -11.07 -14.29 -7.17
C VAL A 100 -9.70 -14.68 -7.74
N LEU A 101 -8.74 -13.76 -7.77
CA LEU A 101 -7.38 -14.02 -8.26
C LEU A 101 -6.64 -15.02 -7.37
N GLU A 102 -6.77 -14.91 -6.05
CA GLU A 102 -6.18 -15.85 -5.09
C GLU A 102 -6.71 -17.27 -5.31
N ILE A 103 -8.03 -17.46 -5.37
CA ILE A 103 -8.64 -18.77 -5.64
C ILE A 103 -8.21 -19.28 -7.02
N SER A 104 -8.15 -18.39 -8.01
CA SER A 104 -7.73 -18.77 -9.37
C SER A 104 -6.28 -19.25 -9.41
N GLN A 105 -5.38 -18.61 -8.67
CA GLN A 105 -3.99 -19.03 -8.55
C GLN A 105 -3.86 -20.37 -7.82
N GLN A 106 -4.60 -20.56 -6.72
CA GLN A 106 -4.60 -21.81 -5.95
C GLN A 106 -5.11 -23.00 -6.76
N GLU A 107 -6.14 -22.80 -7.59
CA GLU A 107 -6.82 -23.87 -8.33
C GLU A 107 -6.34 -23.98 -9.79
N GLY A 108 -5.44 -23.10 -10.25
CA GLY A 108 -4.94 -23.06 -11.63
C GLY A 108 -5.98 -22.60 -12.67
N PHE A 109 -6.94 -21.74 -12.27
CA PHE A 109 -7.96 -21.21 -13.17
C PHE A 109 -7.52 -19.92 -13.87
N SER A 110 -8.05 -19.70 -15.08
CA SER A 110 -7.90 -18.45 -15.83
C SER A 110 -9.27 -17.95 -16.25
N PHE A 111 -9.58 -16.69 -15.90
CA PHE A 111 -10.87 -16.05 -16.15
C PHE A 111 -10.69 -14.66 -16.75
N LYS A 112 -11.61 -14.27 -17.64
CA LYS A 112 -11.82 -12.87 -18.05
C LYS A 112 -12.74 -12.20 -17.03
N VAL A 113 -12.18 -11.31 -16.22
CA VAL A 113 -12.93 -10.58 -15.19
C VAL A 113 -13.17 -9.13 -15.61
N ALA A 114 -14.41 -8.67 -15.50
CA ALA A 114 -14.78 -7.27 -15.66
C ALA A 114 -15.21 -6.70 -14.31
N THR A 115 -14.74 -5.49 -13.99
CA THR A 115 -15.07 -4.76 -12.77
C THR A 115 -15.87 -3.50 -13.11
N ILE A 116 -16.82 -3.14 -12.25
CA ILE A 116 -17.62 -1.93 -12.39
C ILE A 116 -17.53 -1.11 -11.10
N ALA A 117 -16.89 0.05 -11.17
CA ALA A 117 -16.81 1.00 -10.06
C ALA A 117 -18.15 1.70 -9.80
N ALA A 118 -18.39 2.07 -8.54
CA ALA A 118 -19.56 2.81 -8.10
C ALA A 118 -19.20 4.13 -7.38
N GLY A 119 -17.91 4.42 -7.17
CA GLY A 119 -17.44 5.66 -6.57
C GLY A 119 -17.72 6.90 -7.42
N PHE A 120 -18.07 8.01 -6.78
CA PHE A 120 -18.25 9.31 -7.43
C PHE A 120 -17.19 10.31 -6.97
N ASP A 121 -16.70 11.11 -7.91
CA ASP A 121 -15.79 12.20 -7.59
C ASP A 121 -16.50 13.33 -6.82
N LYS A 122 -15.90 13.76 -5.71
CA LYS A 122 -16.47 14.82 -4.85
C LYS A 122 -16.61 16.15 -5.60
N THR A 123 -15.67 16.47 -6.48
CA THR A 123 -15.70 17.74 -7.24
C THR A 123 -16.89 17.77 -8.20
N MET A 124 -17.13 16.64 -8.88
CA MET A 124 -18.31 16.46 -9.73
C MET A 124 -19.62 16.62 -8.94
N ILE A 125 -19.72 16.02 -7.75
CA ILE A 125 -20.92 16.16 -6.91
C ILE A 125 -21.10 17.62 -6.47
N LYS A 126 -20.05 18.31 -6.03
CA LYS A 126 -20.11 19.72 -5.62
C LYS A 126 -20.58 20.64 -6.74
N ASP A 127 -20.09 20.45 -7.96
CA ASP A 127 -20.56 21.18 -9.15
C ASP A 127 -22.05 20.93 -9.40
N ARG A 128 -22.49 19.67 -9.29
CA ARG A 128 -23.90 19.28 -9.50
C ARG A 128 -24.82 19.84 -8.42
N ILE A 129 -24.38 19.96 -7.17
CA ILE A 129 -25.12 20.65 -6.09
C ILE A 129 -25.29 22.13 -6.46
N THR A 130 -24.20 22.80 -6.83
CA THR A 130 -24.21 24.24 -7.18
C THR A 130 -25.12 24.53 -8.36
N ASN A 131 -25.22 23.59 -9.31
CA ASN A 131 -26.08 23.68 -10.49
C ASN A 131 -27.51 23.17 -10.29
N GLY A 132 -27.94 22.88 -9.05
CA GLY A 132 -29.30 22.40 -8.75
C GLY A 132 -29.66 21.05 -9.37
N LYS A 133 -28.67 20.20 -9.68
CA LYS A 133 -28.84 18.88 -10.29
C LYS A 133 -28.86 17.73 -9.28
N VAL A 134 -28.90 18.06 -7.99
CA VAL A 134 -29.03 17.12 -6.87
C VAL A 134 -30.29 17.44 -6.09
N GLY A 135 -31.04 16.42 -5.68
CA GLY A 135 -32.22 16.56 -4.82
C GLY A 135 -32.30 15.45 -3.78
N PRO A 136 -33.11 15.61 -2.73
CA PRO A 136 -33.30 14.57 -1.71
C PRO A 136 -34.02 13.35 -2.30
N CYS A 137 -33.55 12.14 -1.98
CA CYS A 137 -34.27 10.90 -2.29
C CYS A 137 -35.32 10.63 -1.19
N GLY A 138 -36.47 11.30 -1.24
CA GLY A 138 -37.53 11.16 -0.22
C GLY A 138 -37.32 12.08 0.99
N PRO A 139 -37.81 11.73 2.20
CA PRO A 139 -37.77 12.59 3.39
C PRO A 139 -36.41 12.54 4.08
N VAL A 140 -35.37 12.95 3.37
CA VAL A 140 -33.98 13.01 3.86
C VAL A 140 -33.50 14.46 3.81
N GLU A 141 -32.52 14.81 4.66
CA GLU A 141 -31.89 16.15 4.67
C GLU A 141 -31.34 16.48 3.27
N GLU A 142 -31.09 17.77 2.99
CA GLU A 142 -30.48 18.20 1.72
C GLU A 142 -28.96 18.01 1.73
N LEU A 143 -28.39 17.64 0.57
CA LEU A 143 -26.94 17.51 0.41
C LEU A 143 -26.33 18.89 0.21
N THR A 144 -25.49 19.31 1.17
CA THR A 144 -24.71 20.55 1.05
C THR A 144 -23.29 20.26 0.58
N VAL A 145 -22.64 21.28 0.01
CA VAL A 145 -21.22 21.22 -0.37
C VAL A 145 -20.35 20.82 0.82
N ASP A 146 -20.59 21.41 1.98
CA ASP A 146 -19.84 21.11 3.21
C ASP A 146 -20.02 19.64 3.64
N SER A 147 -21.22 19.09 3.47
CA SER A 147 -21.48 17.68 3.76
C SER A 147 -20.69 16.76 2.84
N VAL A 148 -20.55 17.09 1.54
CA VAL A 148 -19.70 16.34 0.61
C VAL A 148 -18.23 16.37 1.04
N ASP A 149 -17.73 17.52 1.45
CA ASP A 149 -16.32 17.65 1.87
C ASP A 149 -16.02 16.77 3.10
N ARG A 150 -16.96 16.67 4.06
CA ARG A 150 -16.84 15.83 5.25
C ARG A 150 -17.04 14.33 5.01
N THR A 151 -17.57 13.90 3.87
CA THR A 151 -17.73 12.47 3.59
C THR A 151 -16.39 11.74 3.44
N ILE A 152 -16.32 10.48 3.88
CA ILE A 152 -15.17 9.59 3.68
C ILE A 152 -15.25 8.97 2.27
N GLY A 153 -16.45 8.60 1.84
CA GLY A 153 -16.72 7.99 0.55
C GLY A 153 -18.18 8.16 0.12
N ILE A 154 -18.39 8.17 -1.18
CA ILE A 154 -19.71 8.28 -1.81
C ILE A 154 -19.79 7.24 -2.93
N VAL A 155 -20.82 6.40 -2.88
CA VAL A 155 -21.13 5.42 -3.92
C VAL A 155 -22.49 5.74 -4.55
N GLY A 156 -22.69 5.41 -5.82
CA GLY A 156 -23.98 5.53 -6.48
C GLY A 156 -24.57 4.18 -6.84
N GLN A 157 -25.85 3.99 -6.52
CA GLN A 157 -26.60 2.78 -6.81
C GLN A 157 -26.89 2.66 -8.32
N MET A 158 -26.05 1.94 -9.04
CA MET A 158 -26.13 1.85 -10.50
C MET A 158 -27.30 0.99 -11.00
N GLY A 159 -27.77 1.27 -12.21
CA GLY A 159 -28.78 0.48 -12.93
C GLY A 159 -28.19 -0.71 -13.69
N ALA A 160 -28.95 -1.25 -14.63
CA ALA A 160 -28.56 -2.41 -15.45
C ALA A 160 -27.56 -2.06 -16.57
N GLU A 161 -27.45 -0.78 -16.92
CA GLU A 161 -26.69 -0.28 -18.07
C GLU A 161 -25.18 -0.58 -17.98
N PRO A 162 -24.50 -0.39 -16.84
CA PRO A 162 -23.08 -0.75 -16.73
C PRO A 162 -22.83 -2.25 -16.90
N TYR A 163 -23.72 -3.10 -16.39
CA TYR A 163 -23.65 -4.54 -16.57
C TYR A 163 -23.90 -4.96 -18.02
N LEU A 164 -24.87 -4.34 -18.70
CA LEU A 164 -25.12 -4.57 -20.13
C LEU A 164 -23.87 -4.27 -20.96
N ARG A 165 -23.21 -3.13 -20.72
CA ARG A 165 -21.96 -2.79 -21.40
C ARG A 165 -20.84 -3.76 -21.07
N ALA A 166 -20.70 -4.18 -19.81
CA ALA A 166 -19.70 -5.17 -19.43
C ALA A 166 -19.89 -6.51 -20.17
N LEU A 167 -21.16 -6.93 -20.37
CA LEU A 167 -21.50 -8.16 -21.06
C LEU A 167 -21.18 -8.13 -22.57
N GLU A 168 -21.10 -6.96 -23.22
CA GLU A 168 -20.71 -6.83 -24.64
C GLU A 168 -19.32 -7.42 -24.92
N HIS A 169 -18.39 -7.31 -23.96
CA HIS A 169 -17.04 -7.88 -24.06
C HIS A 169 -16.95 -9.36 -23.65
N SER A 170 -18.09 -10.00 -23.39
CA SER A 170 -18.18 -11.42 -23.03
C SER A 170 -17.26 -11.89 -21.88
N PRO A 171 -17.17 -11.17 -20.74
CA PRO A 171 -16.39 -11.62 -19.59
C PRO A 171 -16.96 -12.92 -18.99
N ASP A 172 -16.10 -13.70 -18.33
CA ASP A 172 -16.48 -14.87 -17.55
C ASP A 172 -17.12 -14.43 -16.22
N ILE A 173 -16.57 -13.38 -15.61
CA ILE A 173 -16.97 -12.86 -14.31
C ILE A 173 -17.18 -11.35 -14.40
N VAL A 174 -18.28 -10.84 -13.83
CA VAL A 174 -18.53 -9.41 -13.65
C VAL A 174 -18.67 -9.11 -12.15
N LEU A 175 -17.81 -8.24 -11.64
CA LEU A 175 -17.81 -7.76 -10.26
C LEU A 175 -18.25 -6.28 -10.23
N GLY A 176 -19.45 -6.02 -9.76
CA GLY A 176 -20.00 -4.67 -9.68
C GLY A 176 -19.99 -4.09 -8.28
N GLY A 177 -19.70 -2.80 -8.19
CA GLY A 177 -19.89 -1.99 -7.00
C GLY A 177 -21.36 -1.78 -6.68
N ARG A 178 -21.68 -0.70 -5.95
CA ARG A 178 -23.03 -0.45 -5.45
C ARG A 178 -24.05 -0.46 -6.57
N SER A 179 -24.96 -1.43 -6.52
CA SER A 179 -25.94 -1.71 -7.57
C SER A 179 -27.34 -1.63 -7.00
N TYR A 180 -28.29 -1.28 -7.86
CA TYR A 180 -29.68 -1.57 -7.57
C TYR A 180 -29.84 -3.09 -7.63
N ASP A 181 -30.31 -3.70 -6.56
CA ASP A 181 -30.21 -5.14 -6.33
C ASP A 181 -30.70 -6.03 -7.52
N PRO A 182 -31.77 -5.66 -8.27
CA PRO A 182 -32.18 -6.42 -9.45
C PRO A 182 -31.30 -6.21 -10.70
N ALA A 183 -30.43 -5.20 -10.73
CA ALA A 183 -29.71 -4.74 -11.91
C ALA A 183 -28.86 -5.82 -12.60
N PRO A 184 -28.02 -6.62 -11.91
CA PRO A 184 -27.23 -7.66 -12.59
C PRO A 184 -28.13 -8.73 -13.24
N PHE A 185 -29.25 -9.08 -12.61
CA PHE A 185 -30.24 -10.01 -13.14
C PHE A 185 -30.95 -9.45 -14.37
N ALA A 186 -31.40 -8.19 -14.27
CA ALA A 186 -32.11 -7.51 -15.33
C ALA A 186 -31.20 -7.32 -16.55
N ALA A 187 -29.95 -6.89 -16.35
CA ALA A 187 -28.95 -6.73 -17.39
C ALA A 187 -28.69 -8.04 -18.13
N PHE A 188 -28.40 -9.12 -17.40
CA PHE A 188 -28.15 -10.42 -18.02
C PHE A 188 -29.35 -10.92 -18.83
N SER A 189 -30.57 -10.71 -18.31
CA SER A 189 -31.79 -11.12 -18.99
C SER A 189 -32.08 -10.30 -20.25
N MET A 190 -31.92 -8.98 -20.18
CA MET A 190 -32.09 -8.08 -21.34
C MET A 190 -31.04 -8.34 -22.42
N HIS A 191 -29.78 -8.65 -22.03
CA HIS A 191 -28.73 -9.08 -22.97
C HIS A 191 -29.13 -10.34 -23.77
N HIS A 192 -30.02 -11.18 -23.22
CA HIS A 192 -30.55 -12.38 -23.86
C HIS A 192 -31.95 -12.18 -24.48
N GLY A 193 -32.39 -10.93 -24.65
CA GLY A 193 -33.63 -10.59 -25.34
C GLY A 193 -34.92 -10.74 -24.51
N VAL A 194 -34.81 -10.79 -23.18
CA VAL A 194 -35.99 -10.75 -22.28
C VAL A 194 -36.55 -9.33 -22.20
N GLN A 195 -37.89 -9.21 -22.17
CA GLN A 195 -38.53 -7.91 -22.02
C GLN A 195 -38.13 -7.24 -20.69
N PRO A 196 -37.84 -5.92 -20.67
CA PRO A 196 -37.37 -5.23 -19.47
C PRO A 196 -38.26 -5.42 -18.23
N GLY A 197 -39.59 -5.36 -18.36
CA GLY A 197 -40.51 -5.57 -17.23
C GLY A 197 -40.35 -6.94 -16.57
N VAL A 198 -40.18 -7.99 -17.37
CA VAL A 198 -39.98 -9.36 -16.93
C VAL A 198 -38.60 -9.53 -16.29
N ALA A 199 -37.57 -8.96 -16.91
CA ALA A 199 -36.19 -8.97 -16.42
C ALA A 199 -36.04 -8.31 -15.04
N TRP A 200 -36.62 -7.12 -14.87
CA TRP A 200 -36.61 -6.39 -13.59
C TRP A 200 -37.44 -7.08 -12.51
N HIS A 201 -38.60 -7.65 -12.87
CA HIS A 201 -39.45 -8.38 -11.92
C HIS A 201 -38.78 -9.67 -11.43
N MET A 202 -38.15 -10.42 -12.32
CA MET A 202 -37.36 -11.59 -11.94
C MET A 202 -36.21 -11.20 -11.01
N GLY A 203 -35.45 -10.17 -11.37
CA GLY A 203 -34.35 -9.67 -10.54
C GLY A 203 -34.80 -9.30 -9.13
N LYS A 204 -35.93 -8.59 -9.00
CA LYS A 204 -36.49 -8.19 -7.69
C LYS A 204 -36.78 -9.37 -6.75
N ILE A 205 -37.09 -10.54 -7.31
CA ILE A 205 -37.35 -11.74 -6.53
C ILE A 205 -36.03 -12.51 -6.29
N MET A 206 -35.22 -12.66 -7.33
CA MET A 206 -34.00 -13.47 -7.31
C MET A 206 -32.84 -12.82 -6.55
N GLU A 207 -32.81 -11.50 -6.35
CA GLU A 207 -31.82 -10.82 -5.51
C GLU A 207 -31.80 -11.36 -4.07
N CYS A 208 -32.95 -11.84 -3.57
CA CYS A 208 -33.10 -12.46 -2.27
C CYS A 208 -33.00 -14.00 -2.32
N GLY A 209 -32.61 -14.57 -3.46
CA GLY A 209 -32.50 -16.01 -3.67
C GLY A 209 -33.79 -16.78 -3.37
N GLY A 210 -33.69 -17.81 -2.52
CA GLY A 210 -34.78 -18.72 -2.18
C GLY A 210 -35.73 -18.27 -1.08
N ILE A 211 -35.65 -17.02 -0.61
CA ILE A 211 -36.46 -16.53 0.53
C ILE A 211 -37.97 -16.52 0.20
N CYS A 212 -38.35 -16.44 -1.07
CA CYS A 212 -39.74 -16.50 -1.51
C CYS A 212 -40.36 -17.91 -1.46
N ALA A 213 -39.58 -18.96 -1.17
CA ALA A 213 -40.08 -20.32 -1.04
C ALA A 213 -40.75 -20.58 0.32
N VAL A 214 -41.52 -21.66 0.40
CA VAL A 214 -42.13 -22.17 1.63
C VAL A 214 -41.66 -23.61 1.87
N PRO A 215 -41.02 -23.91 3.01
CA PRO A 215 -40.42 -22.95 3.95
C PRO A 215 -39.34 -22.08 3.28
N LYS A 216 -38.94 -20.97 3.92
CA LYS A 216 -37.93 -20.04 3.38
C LYS A 216 -36.64 -20.79 3.05
N GLY A 217 -36.20 -20.70 1.80
CA GLY A 217 -35.00 -21.35 1.28
C GLY A 217 -33.84 -20.38 1.05
N ARG A 218 -32.77 -20.89 0.43
CA ARG A 218 -31.61 -20.07 0.00
C ARG A 218 -31.38 -20.08 -1.51
N SER A 219 -31.46 -21.25 -2.13
CA SER A 219 -31.04 -21.43 -3.52
C SER A 219 -32.24 -21.60 -4.47
N MET A 220 -32.23 -20.86 -5.56
CA MET A 220 -33.35 -20.77 -6.51
C MET A 220 -32.82 -20.85 -7.95
N ILE A 221 -33.61 -21.46 -8.85
CA ILE A 221 -33.41 -21.36 -10.30
C ILE A 221 -34.56 -20.58 -10.92
N ALA A 222 -34.23 -19.64 -11.80
CA ALA A 222 -35.17 -18.91 -12.65
C ALA A 222 -35.01 -19.37 -14.10
N THR A 223 -36.05 -19.94 -14.70
CA THR A 223 -36.08 -20.26 -16.14
C THR A 223 -36.75 -19.12 -16.88
N MET A 224 -35.99 -18.44 -17.72
CA MET A 224 -36.34 -17.21 -18.41
C MET A 224 -36.90 -17.46 -19.81
N ARG A 225 -37.91 -16.67 -20.17
CA ARG A 225 -38.48 -16.53 -21.52
C ARG A 225 -38.61 -15.06 -21.86
N SER A 226 -39.00 -14.76 -23.10
CA SER A 226 -39.14 -13.37 -23.54
C SER A 226 -40.14 -12.55 -22.71
N ASP A 227 -41.24 -13.15 -22.27
CA ASP A 227 -42.42 -12.50 -21.67
C ASP A 227 -42.80 -13.07 -20.27
N SER A 228 -42.10 -14.10 -19.78
CA SER A 228 -42.36 -14.74 -18.48
C SER A 228 -41.10 -15.37 -17.89
N PHE A 229 -41.14 -15.73 -16.61
CA PHE A 229 -40.14 -16.58 -15.98
C PHE A 229 -40.76 -17.58 -14.99
N ASP A 230 -40.08 -18.70 -14.77
CA ASP A 230 -40.49 -19.74 -13.81
C ASP A 230 -39.48 -19.81 -12.66
N LEU A 231 -39.97 -19.81 -11.42
CA LEU A 231 -39.14 -19.95 -10.23
C LEU A 231 -39.29 -21.34 -9.64
N THR A 232 -38.17 -22.03 -9.41
CA THR A 232 -38.14 -23.34 -8.77
C THR A 232 -37.06 -23.40 -7.68
N PRO A 233 -37.40 -23.73 -6.43
CA PRO A 233 -36.40 -23.90 -5.37
C PRO A 233 -35.65 -25.21 -5.55
N LEU A 234 -34.33 -25.18 -5.28
CA LEU A 234 -33.43 -26.32 -5.51
C LEU A 234 -33.53 -27.38 -4.40
N SER A 235 -33.87 -26.99 -3.17
CA SER A 235 -34.08 -27.93 -2.07
C SER A 235 -35.32 -28.79 -2.30
N PRO A 236 -35.30 -30.10 -2.03
CA PRO A 236 -36.47 -30.96 -2.19
C PRO A 236 -37.61 -30.63 -1.21
N LYS A 237 -37.30 -29.97 -0.07
CA LYS A 237 -38.28 -29.64 0.98
C LYS A 237 -39.01 -28.32 0.77
N GLU A 238 -38.60 -27.53 -0.22
CA GLU A 238 -39.08 -26.17 -0.47
C GLU A 238 -40.00 -26.15 -1.68
N ARG A 239 -41.01 -25.28 -1.70
CA ARG A 239 -41.83 -25.01 -2.89
C ARG A 239 -42.14 -23.52 -3.03
N CYS A 240 -42.25 -23.05 -4.26
CA CYS A 240 -42.85 -21.74 -4.53
C CYS A 240 -44.37 -21.90 -4.68
N THR A 241 -45.13 -20.99 -4.08
CA THR A 241 -46.57 -20.85 -4.31
C THR A 241 -46.86 -19.46 -4.87
N PRO A 242 -47.97 -19.26 -5.60
CA PRO A 242 -48.35 -17.93 -6.10
C PRO A 242 -48.33 -16.86 -5.00
N ILE A 243 -48.83 -17.18 -3.81
CA ILE A 243 -48.87 -16.27 -2.66
C ILE A 243 -47.46 -15.97 -2.15
N SER A 244 -46.58 -16.97 -2.05
CA SER A 244 -45.23 -16.75 -1.51
C SER A 244 -44.37 -15.90 -2.44
N VAL A 245 -44.47 -16.14 -3.75
CA VAL A 245 -43.75 -15.38 -4.79
C VAL A 245 -44.32 -13.97 -4.94
N ALA A 246 -45.64 -13.81 -4.91
CA ALA A 246 -46.29 -12.49 -4.92
C ALA A 246 -45.94 -11.71 -3.65
N GLY A 247 -46.09 -12.30 -2.47
CA GLY A 247 -45.78 -11.67 -1.20
C GLY A 247 -44.32 -11.17 -1.12
N HIS A 248 -43.39 -11.93 -1.70
CA HIS A 248 -41.99 -11.50 -1.77
C HIS A 248 -41.75 -10.41 -2.83
N THR A 249 -42.49 -10.40 -3.94
CA THR A 249 -42.42 -9.29 -4.92
C THR A 249 -42.76 -7.95 -4.25
N LEU A 250 -43.79 -7.94 -3.41
CA LEU A 250 -44.36 -6.74 -2.79
C LEU A 250 -43.63 -6.33 -1.49
N TYR A 251 -42.64 -7.10 -1.07
CA TYR A 251 -41.90 -6.91 0.17
C TYR A 251 -41.04 -5.63 0.13
N GLU A 252 -41.01 -4.91 1.26
CA GLU A 252 -40.11 -3.77 1.52
C GLU A 252 -40.31 -2.56 0.59
N LYS A 253 -41.57 -2.24 0.29
CA LYS A 253 -41.92 -1.11 -0.61
C LYS A 253 -43.03 -0.26 -0.04
N THR A 254 -42.85 1.06 -0.11
CA THR A 254 -43.87 2.05 0.27
C THR A 254 -45.11 1.98 -0.63
N ARG A 255 -44.91 1.66 -1.92
CA ARG A 255 -45.96 1.36 -2.90
C ARG A 255 -45.66 -0.02 -3.53
N PRO A 256 -46.47 -1.06 -3.25
CA PRO A 256 -46.14 -2.42 -3.68
C PRO A 256 -46.34 -2.66 -5.19
N ASP A 257 -47.12 -1.82 -5.86
CA ASP A 257 -47.47 -1.91 -7.29
C ASP A 257 -46.57 -1.08 -8.23
N ARG A 258 -45.74 -0.18 -7.67
CA ARG A 258 -44.86 0.75 -8.40
C ARG A 258 -43.48 0.76 -7.74
N LEU A 259 -42.50 0.12 -8.37
CA LEU A 259 -41.16 0.02 -7.81
C LEU A 259 -40.20 0.93 -8.59
N PRO A 260 -39.92 2.16 -8.11
CA PRO A 260 -38.94 3.03 -8.76
C PRO A 260 -37.52 2.49 -8.56
N GLY A 261 -36.69 2.64 -9.58
CA GLY A 261 -35.26 2.33 -9.56
C GLY A 261 -34.50 3.18 -10.59
N PRO A 262 -33.18 3.00 -10.71
CA PRO A 262 -32.40 3.71 -11.71
C PRO A 262 -32.97 3.49 -13.12
N GLY A 263 -33.19 4.59 -13.84
CA GLY A 263 -33.69 4.59 -15.22
C GLY A 263 -35.18 4.37 -15.43
N GLY A 264 -35.98 4.08 -14.39
CA GLY A 264 -37.42 3.88 -14.58
C GLY A 264 -38.20 3.35 -13.39
N VAL A 265 -39.46 2.98 -13.64
CA VAL A 265 -40.38 2.40 -12.65
C VAL A 265 -40.89 1.06 -13.15
N LEU A 266 -40.76 0.02 -12.32
CA LEU A 266 -41.39 -1.27 -12.55
C LEU A 266 -42.86 -1.22 -12.14
N LEU A 267 -43.75 -1.51 -13.08
CA LEU A 267 -45.21 -1.55 -12.93
C LEU A 267 -45.67 -2.99 -12.81
N LEU A 268 -46.40 -3.29 -11.75
CA LEU A 268 -46.85 -4.64 -11.40
C LEU A 268 -48.38 -4.83 -11.49
N ASP A 269 -49.14 -3.86 -12.04
CA ASP A 269 -50.62 -3.92 -12.06
C ASP A 269 -51.17 -5.17 -12.74
N ASN A 270 -50.46 -5.64 -13.77
CA ASN A 270 -50.86 -6.78 -14.59
C ASN A 270 -50.01 -8.02 -14.29
N ALA A 271 -49.24 -8.01 -13.20
CA ALA A 271 -48.43 -9.16 -12.81
C ALA A 271 -49.33 -10.33 -12.38
N SER A 272 -49.13 -11.50 -12.98
CA SER A 272 -49.87 -12.71 -12.66
C SER A 272 -48.92 -13.82 -12.21
N TYR A 273 -49.37 -14.64 -11.25
CA TYR A 273 -48.62 -15.71 -10.63
C TYR A 273 -49.37 -17.02 -10.78
N GLU A 274 -48.82 -17.98 -11.53
CA GLU A 274 -49.48 -19.23 -11.89
C GLU A 274 -48.67 -20.42 -11.37
N GLN A 275 -49.32 -21.33 -10.64
CA GLN A 275 -48.68 -22.56 -10.19
C GLN A 275 -48.57 -23.53 -11.38
N LEU A 276 -47.34 -23.92 -11.77
CA LEU A 276 -47.11 -24.86 -12.87
C LEU A 276 -46.95 -26.31 -12.40
N THR A 277 -46.22 -26.49 -11.29
CA THR A 277 -46.00 -27.78 -10.63
C THR A 277 -46.15 -27.58 -9.13
N GLU A 278 -46.05 -28.62 -8.32
CA GLU A 278 -46.07 -28.47 -6.85
C GLU A 278 -44.97 -27.51 -6.33
N LYS A 279 -43.85 -27.38 -7.05
CA LYS A 279 -42.69 -26.58 -6.63
C LYS A 279 -42.50 -25.29 -7.43
N THR A 280 -43.08 -25.18 -8.62
CA THR A 280 -42.73 -24.16 -9.62
C THR A 280 -43.87 -23.19 -9.86
N VAL A 281 -43.56 -21.89 -9.87
CA VAL A 281 -44.51 -20.80 -10.17
C VAL A 281 -44.01 -20.01 -11.37
N ARG A 282 -44.90 -19.74 -12.32
CA ARG A 282 -44.68 -18.82 -13.44
C ARG A 282 -45.14 -17.42 -13.09
N VAL A 283 -44.35 -16.44 -13.51
CA VAL A 283 -44.64 -15.02 -13.32
C VAL A 283 -44.56 -14.31 -14.68
N ARG A 284 -45.52 -13.43 -14.97
CA ARG A 284 -45.62 -12.66 -16.22
C ARG A 284 -46.40 -11.37 -16.02
N GLY A 285 -46.36 -10.45 -17.00
CA GLY A 285 -47.24 -9.29 -17.08
C GLY A 285 -46.69 -7.97 -16.49
N ALA A 286 -45.50 -7.99 -15.90
CA ALA A 286 -44.83 -6.78 -15.43
C ALA A 286 -44.34 -5.90 -16.60
N LYS A 287 -44.37 -4.58 -16.43
CA LYS A 287 -43.88 -3.59 -17.42
C LYS A 287 -42.89 -2.64 -16.78
N PHE A 288 -41.80 -2.33 -17.48
CA PHE A 288 -40.86 -1.30 -17.04
C PHE A 288 -41.12 -0.01 -17.82
N LYS A 289 -41.35 1.10 -17.12
CA LYS A 289 -41.57 2.42 -17.73
C LYS A 289 -40.34 3.29 -17.47
N PRO A 290 -39.53 3.61 -18.50
CA PRO A 290 -38.38 4.50 -18.34
C PRO A 290 -38.79 5.90 -17.85
N THR A 291 -37.94 6.54 -17.05
CA THR A 291 -38.10 7.95 -16.69
C THR A 291 -37.40 8.84 -17.71
N PRO A 292 -37.92 10.06 -17.97
CA PRO A 292 -37.29 10.99 -18.92
C PRO A 292 -35.93 11.51 -18.42
N VAL A 293 -35.72 11.54 -17.11
CA VAL A 293 -34.45 11.91 -16.48
C VAL A 293 -33.90 10.67 -15.78
N TYR A 294 -32.64 10.34 -16.07
CA TYR A 294 -31.94 9.25 -15.40
C TYR A 294 -31.41 9.74 -14.05
N GLN A 295 -31.81 9.06 -12.97
CA GLN A 295 -31.41 9.39 -11.62
C GLN A 295 -30.76 8.20 -10.94
N VAL A 296 -29.75 8.49 -10.12
CA VAL A 296 -29.05 7.50 -9.30
C VAL A 296 -29.13 7.92 -7.85
N LYS A 297 -29.38 6.96 -6.96
CA LYS A 297 -29.28 7.17 -5.52
C LYS A 297 -27.81 7.15 -5.10
N LEU A 298 -27.30 8.28 -4.61
CA LEU A 298 -26.02 8.39 -3.95
C LEU A 298 -26.15 8.04 -2.48
N GLU A 299 -25.16 7.31 -1.97
CA GLU A 299 -25.03 6.87 -0.60
C GLU A 299 -23.64 7.30 -0.11
N GLY A 300 -23.61 8.17 0.90
CA GLY A 300 -22.39 8.76 1.43
C GLY A 300 -22.25 8.56 2.93
N VAL A 301 -21.01 8.49 3.42
CA VAL A 301 -20.73 8.30 4.85
C VAL A 301 -19.77 9.36 5.37
N GLU A 302 -20.05 9.91 6.53
CA GLU A 302 -19.21 10.87 7.27
C GLU A 302 -18.72 10.25 8.60
N LYS A 303 -17.50 10.58 9.03
CA LYS A 303 -16.97 10.22 10.35
C LYS A 303 -17.41 11.25 11.39
N LEU A 304 -18.09 10.81 12.45
CA LEU A 304 -18.51 11.68 13.55
C LEU A 304 -17.54 11.66 14.74
N GLY A 305 -16.80 10.58 14.94
CA GLY A 305 -15.90 10.42 16.08
C GLY A 305 -15.70 8.95 16.44
N TYR A 306 -15.57 8.66 17.73
CA TYR A 306 -15.42 7.33 18.31
C TYR A 306 -16.57 7.04 19.27
N ARG A 307 -17.02 5.79 19.28
CA ARG A 307 -18.13 5.31 20.09
C ARG A 307 -17.64 4.36 21.18
N THR A 308 -18.08 4.61 22.40
CA THR A 308 -18.01 3.65 23.50
C THR A 308 -19.41 3.30 23.96
N ILE A 309 -19.68 2.02 24.16
CA ILE A 309 -20.97 1.56 24.71
C ILE A 309 -20.77 0.92 26.07
N PHE A 310 -21.81 0.97 26.90
CA PHE A 310 -21.95 0.14 28.08
C PHE A 310 -23.39 -0.37 28.15
N ILE A 311 -23.55 -1.59 28.65
CA ILE A 311 -24.86 -2.23 28.77
C ILE A 311 -25.06 -2.68 30.21
N GLY A 312 -26.28 -2.53 30.70
CA GLY A 312 -26.68 -3.14 31.96
C GLY A 312 -28.17 -3.09 32.19
N VAL A 313 -28.60 -3.74 33.27
CA VAL A 313 -30.00 -3.95 33.60
C VAL A 313 -30.28 -3.41 34.99
N ILE A 314 -31.42 -2.73 35.15
CA ILE A 314 -31.95 -2.28 36.42
C ILE A 314 -33.19 -3.11 36.73
N ARG A 315 -33.28 -3.60 37.97
CA ARG A 315 -34.45 -4.35 38.47
C ARG A 315 -35.11 -3.69 39.69
N ASP A 316 -34.48 -2.69 40.30
CA ASP A 316 -35.08 -1.97 41.43
C ASP A 316 -36.34 -1.20 40.96
N PRO A 317 -37.55 -1.56 41.42
CA PRO A 317 -38.78 -0.88 41.03
C PRO A 317 -38.80 0.60 41.45
N ILE A 318 -38.09 0.97 42.53
CA ILE A 318 -38.01 2.36 42.99
C ILE A 318 -37.23 3.18 41.96
N LEU A 319 -36.07 2.69 41.52
CA LEU A 319 -35.26 3.36 40.51
C LEU A 319 -35.93 3.38 39.13
N ILE A 320 -36.53 2.26 38.69
CA ILE A 320 -37.25 2.18 37.40
C ILE A 320 -38.36 3.23 37.32
N SER A 321 -39.07 3.49 38.43
CA SER A 321 -40.17 4.46 38.46
C SER A 321 -39.76 5.92 38.26
N GLN A 322 -38.47 6.24 38.49
CA GLN A 322 -37.90 7.59 38.42
C GLN A 322 -36.68 7.66 37.48
N ILE A 323 -36.57 6.72 36.54
CA ILE A 323 -35.35 6.54 35.74
C ILE A 323 -34.99 7.75 34.88
N ASP A 324 -35.97 8.49 34.38
CA ASP A 324 -35.75 9.67 33.54
C ASP A 324 -35.12 10.82 34.35
N GLU A 325 -35.63 11.08 35.56
CA GLU A 325 -35.07 12.08 36.49
C GLU A 325 -33.66 11.67 36.93
N PHE A 326 -33.47 10.40 37.32
CA PHE A 326 -32.17 9.87 37.73
C PHE A 326 -31.11 10.00 36.63
N LEU A 327 -31.45 9.65 35.38
CA LEU A 327 -30.49 9.75 34.27
C LEU A 327 -30.26 11.20 33.82
N ALA A 328 -31.20 12.11 34.07
CA ALA A 328 -30.97 13.54 33.90
C ALA A 328 -29.93 14.04 34.92
N ASP A 329 -30.02 13.60 36.18
CA ASP A 329 -29.01 13.91 37.22
C ASP A 329 -27.64 13.32 36.88
N VAL A 330 -27.59 12.07 36.40
CA VAL A 330 -26.34 11.45 35.90
C VAL A 330 -25.76 12.26 34.75
N ARG A 331 -26.59 12.67 33.77
CA ARG A 331 -26.15 13.48 32.63
C ARG A 331 -25.60 14.82 33.09
N ALA A 332 -26.28 15.51 34.00
CA ALA A 332 -25.83 16.80 34.54
C ALA A 332 -24.51 16.66 35.31
N TYR A 333 -24.37 15.62 36.15
CA TYR A 333 -23.12 15.31 36.84
C TYR A 333 -21.97 15.07 35.86
N THR A 334 -22.23 14.28 34.81
CA THR A 334 -21.25 13.98 33.76
C THR A 334 -20.88 15.26 32.99
N GLN A 335 -21.84 16.13 32.65
CA GLN A 335 -21.59 17.41 31.96
C GLN A 335 -20.74 18.37 32.81
N ASN A 336 -20.88 18.38 34.14
CA ASN A 336 -20.03 19.19 35.01
C ASN A 336 -18.56 18.77 34.96
N LEU A 337 -18.29 17.47 34.81
CA LEU A 337 -16.94 16.92 34.66
C LEU A 337 -16.42 17.05 33.22
N PHE A 338 -17.32 17.02 32.24
CA PHE A 338 -17.02 17.10 30.81
C PHE A 338 -17.88 18.19 30.14
N PRO A 339 -17.51 19.48 30.24
CA PRO A 339 -18.32 20.60 29.76
C PRO A 339 -18.66 20.56 28.26
N GLN A 340 -17.85 19.85 27.47
CA GLN A 340 -18.05 19.63 26.03
C GLN A 340 -19.19 18.63 25.71
N LEU A 341 -19.68 17.87 26.69
CA LEU A 341 -20.74 16.87 26.48
C LEU A 341 -22.07 17.53 26.10
N ASP A 342 -22.70 17.02 25.05
CA ASP A 342 -23.96 17.49 24.45
C ASP A 342 -23.95 18.94 23.90
N GLN A 343 -22.77 19.57 23.79
CA GLN A 343 -22.62 20.88 23.14
C GLN A 343 -22.60 20.78 21.61
N SER A 344 -22.31 19.60 21.07
CA SER A 344 -22.30 19.34 19.62
C SER A 344 -22.66 17.89 19.30
N PRO A 345 -23.08 17.58 18.06
CA PRO A 345 -23.33 16.20 17.64
C PRO A 345 -22.09 15.28 17.74
N GLN A 346 -20.88 15.86 17.78
CA GLN A 346 -19.61 15.14 17.86
C GLN A 346 -19.26 14.68 19.27
N CYS A 347 -19.93 15.19 20.30
CA CYS A 347 -19.75 14.78 21.70
C CYS A 347 -21.11 14.64 22.39
N ARG A 348 -21.64 13.42 22.50
CA ARG A 348 -23.00 13.17 23.01
C ARG A 348 -23.11 11.89 23.83
N LEU A 349 -23.99 11.91 24.83
CA LEU A 349 -24.39 10.74 25.61
C LEU A 349 -25.83 10.37 25.26
N ILE A 350 -26.07 9.10 24.92
CA ILE A 350 -27.37 8.56 24.52
C ILE A 350 -27.70 7.35 25.39
N PHE A 351 -28.95 7.26 25.81
CA PHE A 351 -29.49 6.10 26.52
C PHE A 351 -30.60 5.46 25.70
N HIS A 352 -30.47 4.16 25.43
CA HIS A 352 -31.53 3.35 24.81
C HIS A 352 -32.16 2.42 25.84
N PHE A 353 -33.49 2.38 25.89
CA PHE A 353 -34.26 1.64 26.89
C PHE A 353 -34.95 0.40 26.31
N TYR A 354 -34.39 -0.77 26.55
CA TYR A 354 -35.03 -2.04 26.21
C TYR A 354 -35.95 -2.49 27.36
N GLY A 355 -37.20 -2.84 27.03
CA GLY A 355 -38.26 -3.10 28.02
C GLY A 355 -39.23 -1.93 28.23
N ARG A 356 -38.98 -0.77 27.61
CA ARG A 356 -39.89 0.41 27.60
C ARG A 356 -40.28 0.82 26.18
N ASN A 357 -39.33 1.35 25.41
CA ASN A 357 -39.61 1.93 24.08
C ASN A 357 -38.41 1.90 23.12
N GLY A 358 -37.40 1.06 23.36
CA GLY A 358 -36.13 1.08 22.61
C GLY A 358 -36.22 0.73 21.12
N THR A 359 -37.31 0.10 20.67
CA THR A 359 -37.48 -0.34 19.26
C THR A 359 -38.06 0.76 18.36
N ILE A 360 -39.17 1.39 18.77
CA ILE A 360 -39.89 2.40 17.98
C ILE A 360 -39.96 3.77 18.66
N GLY A 361 -39.29 3.93 19.80
CA GLY A 361 -39.12 5.21 20.48
C GLY A 361 -40.45 5.83 20.91
N PRO A 362 -40.66 7.14 20.67
CA PRO A 362 -41.91 7.82 21.01
C PRO A 362 -43.16 7.28 20.30
N LEU A 363 -43.00 6.47 19.25
CA LEU A 363 -44.11 5.84 18.54
C LEU A 363 -44.65 4.59 19.23
N GLU A 364 -44.08 4.20 20.37
CA GLU A 364 -44.56 3.08 21.17
C GLU A 364 -46.00 3.34 21.67
N PRO A 365 -47.01 2.62 21.16
CA PRO A 365 -48.40 2.89 21.52
C PRO A 365 -48.74 2.49 22.96
N THR A 366 -47.94 1.62 23.59
CA THR A 366 -48.25 1.07 24.92
C THR A 366 -47.16 1.39 25.93
N SER A 367 -47.50 2.15 26.97
CA SER A 367 -46.60 2.38 28.11
C SER A 367 -46.78 1.27 29.16
N THR A 368 -45.93 0.25 29.14
CA THR A 368 -45.86 -0.80 30.17
C THR A 368 -44.80 -0.48 31.23
N LYS A 369 -45.09 -0.76 32.50
CA LYS A 369 -44.07 -0.73 33.57
C LYS A 369 -43.15 -1.93 33.39
N ALA A 370 -41.89 -1.68 33.06
CA ALA A 370 -40.89 -2.72 32.92
C ALA A 370 -40.58 -3.35 34.29
N TYR A 371 -40.55 -4.69 34.33
CA TYR A 371 -40.08 -5.42 35.53
C TYR A 371 -38.55 -5.40 35.64
N GLU A 372 -37.88 -5.44 34.48
CA GLU A 372 -36.46 -5.22 34.30
C GLU A 372 -36.28 -4.23 33.15
N LEU A 373 -35.40 -3.26 33.35
CA LEU A 373 -35.12 -2.23 32.35
C LEU A 373 -33.68 -2.36 31.87
N GLY A 374 -33.51 -2.71 30.60
CA GLY A 374 -32.21 -2.74 29.94
C GLY A 374 -31.81 -1.35 29.47
N ILE A 375 -30.61 -0.91 29.83
CA ILE A 375 -30.03 0.36 29.38
C ILE A 375 -28.80 0.05 28.55
N LEU A 376 -28.83 0.51 27.29
CA LEU A 376 -27.64 0.62 26.45
C LEU A 376 -27.23 2.09 26.43
N GLY A 377 -26.17 2.41 27.18
CA GLY A 377 -25.52 3.70 27.15
C GLY A 377 -24.53 3.77 25.98
N GLN A 378 -24.59 4.86 25.22
CA GLN A 378 -23.69 5.14 24.11
C GLN A 378 -23.09 6.53 24.30
N VAL A 379 -21.76 6.62 24.21
CA VAL A 379 -21.05 7.89 24.11
C VAL A 379 -20.37 7.98 22.76
N VAL A 380 -20.56 9.10 22.07
CA VAL A 380 -19.77 9.47 20.89
C VAL A 380 -18.91 10.68 21.27
N ALA A 381 -17.61 10.65 20.96
CA ALA A 381 -16.69 11.77 21.19
C ALA A 381 -15.61 11.87 20.09
N PRO A 382 -14.88 13.00 19.95
CA PRO A 382 -13.83 13.15 18.93
C PRO A 382 -12.66 12.16 19.04
N SER A 383 -12.39 11.60 20.22
CA SER A 383 -11.36 10.57 20.45
C SER A 383 -11.90 9.38 21.23
N GLN A 384 -11.32 8.20 21.00
CA GLN A 384 -11.70 6.95 21.67
C GLN A 384 -11.49 6.99 23.19
N ASP A 385 -10.42 7.67 23.64
CA ASP A 385 -10.13 7.85 25.06
C ASP A 385 -11.16 8.76 25.74
N LEU A 386 -11.58 9.83 25.07
CA LEU A 386 -12.59 10.72 25.61
C LEU A 386 -13.95 10.04 25.67
N SER A 387 -14.34 9.30 24.62
CA SER A 387 -15.61 8.56 24.62
C SER A 387 -15.60 7.48 25.71
N TYR A 388 -14.47 6.81 25.93
CA TYR A 388 -14.29 5.83 26.99
C TYR A 388 -14.39 6.48 28.38
N THR A 389 -13.70 7.59 28.60
CA THR A 389 -13.67 8.30 29.89
C THR A 389 -15.06 8.78 30.29
N ILE A 390 -15.80 9.39 29.36
CA ILE A 390 -17.18 9.84 29.58
C ILE A 390 -18.11 8.64 29.82
N ALA A 391 -17.98 7.56 29.04
CA ALA A 391 -18.79 6.35 29.21
C ALA A 391 -18.56 5.68 30.58
N ASN A 392 -17.30 5.61 31.01
CA ASN A 392 -16.94 5.07 32.31
C ASN A 392 -17.51 5.90 33.45
N ASN A 393 -17.41 7.23 33.36
CA ASN A 393 -17.99 8.13 34.34
C ASN A 393 -19.53 8.01 34.39
N ALA A 394 -20.21 8.03 33.24
CA ALA A 394 -21.65 7.90 33.16
C ALA A 394 -22.13 6.56 33.74
N ARG A 395 -21.50 5.44 33.39
CA ARG A 395 -21.83 4.12 33.93
C ARG A 395 -21.56 4.04 35.44
N ALA A 396 -20.41 4.52 35.91
CA ALA A 396 -20.08 4.53 37.33
C ALA A 396 -21.10 5.37 38.13
N SER A 397 -21.54 6.50 37.55
CA SER A 397 -22.58 7.35 38.11
C SER A 397 -23.92 6.60 38.19
N ILE A 398 -24.33 5.88 37.14
CA ILE A 398 -25.53 5.03 37.17
C ILE A 398 -25.46 3.96 38.27
N LEU A 399 -24.28 3.42 38.55
CA LEU A 399 -24.09 2.37 39.54
C LEU A 399 -24.13 2.88 41.00
N HIS A 400 -23.64 4.10 41.23
CA HIS A 400 -23.32 4.61 42.58
C HIS A 400 -24.06 5.88 42.99
N MET A 401 -24.68 6.63 42.08
CA MET A 401 -25.41 7.85 42.46
C MET A 401 -26.64 7.53 43.32
N PRO A 402 -26.95 8.38 44.32
CA PRO A 402 -28.14 8.21 45.12
C PRO A 402 -29.41 8.57 44.34
N TYR A 403 -30.53 7.97 44.74
CA TYR A 403 -31.86 8.32 44.25
C TYR A 403 -32.87 8.32 45.40
N LYS A 404 -34.00 8.98 45.20
CA LYS A 404 -35.00 9.16 46.25
C LYS A 404 -35.56 7.80 46.69
N ASN A 405 -35.66 7.61 48.01
CA ASN A 405 -36.15 6.38 48.66
C ASN A 405 -35.28 5.13 48.41
N GLN A 406 -34.01 5.31 48.04
CA GLN A 406 -33.06 4.21 47.94
C GLN A 406 -32.92 3.46 49.29
N VAL A 407 -33.06 2.13 49.24
CA VAL A 407 -33.00 1.26 50.44
C VAL A 407 -31.59 0.71 50.69
N ALA A 408 -30.85 0.38 49.63
CA ALA A 408 -29.49 -0.17 49.70
C ALA A 408 -28.44 0.91 49.40
N THR A 409 -27.28 0.86 50.05
CA THR A 409 -26.24 1.90 49.96
C THR A 409 -25.56 2.02 48.59
N THR A 410 -25.63 1.01 47.72
CA THR A 410 -25.07 1.03 46.35
C THR A 410 -25.58 -0.16 45.52
N GLY A 411 -25.47 -0.09 44.18
CA GLY A 411 -25.50 -1.27 43.30
C GLY A 411 -26.85 -1.61 42.65
N ASN A 412 -27.35 -0.76 41.76
CA ASN A 412 -28.64 -0.98 41.06
C ASN A 412 -28.52 -1.21 39.55
N PHE A 413 -27.30 -1.37 39.06
CA PHE A 413 -27.00 -1.55 37.64
C PHE A 413 -26.18 -2.82 37.42
N ALA A 414 -26.83 -3.87 36.93
CA ALA A 414 -26.19 -5.15 36.65
C ALA A 414 -25.54 -5.12 35.25
N SER A 415 -24.21 -5.10 35.19
CA SER A 415 -23.46 -5.14 33.92
C SER A 415 -23.18 -6.60 33.53
N PRO A 416 -23.61 -7.07 32.34
CA PRO A 416 -23.43 -8.46 31.92
C PRO A 416 -22.05 -8.76 31.33
N LEU A 417 -21.22 -7.73 31.07
CA LEU A 417 -19.92 -7.86 30.41
C LEU A 417 -18.80 -7.29 31.31
N SER A 418 -17.62 -7.90 31.22
CA SER A 418 -16.35 -7.37 31.73
C SER A 418 -15.31 -7.48 30.60
N PRO A 419 -14.72 -6.36 30.12
CA PRO A 419 -14.87 -4.98 30.61
C PRO A 419 -16.29 -4.42 30.44
N HIS A 420 -16.69 -3.50 31.34
CA HIS A 420 -18.05 -2.96 31.39
C HIS A 420 -18.36 -1.98 30.26
N GLU A 421 -17.34 -1.23 29.82
CA GLU A 421 -17.38 -0.35 28.65
C GLU A 421 -16.61 -1.00 27.50
N THR A 422 -17.26 -1.09 26.35
CA THR A 422 -16.66 -1.65 25.13
C THR A 422 -16.51 -0.55 24.10
N ALA A 423 -15.29 -0.40 23.56
CA ALA A 423 -15.06 0.44 22.41
C ALA A 423 -15.79 -0.16 21.20
N ALA A 424 -16.80 0.56 20.70
CA ALA A 424 -17.54 0.17 19.50
C ALA A 424 -16.85 0.68 18.22
N GLY A 425 -15.73 1.39 18.36
CA GLY A 425 -14.90 1.90 17.28
C GLY A 425 -15.39 3.23 16.74
N GLU A 426 -15.00 3.54 15.51
CA GLU A 426 -15.38 4.79 14.85
C GLU A 426 -16.89 4.87 14.59
N GLU A 427 -17.50 5.98 14.99
CA GLU A 427 -18.89 6.28 14.69
C GLU A 427 -18.98 7.00 13.35
N THR A 428 -19.85 6.49 12.50
CA THR A 428 -20.11 7.05 11.17
C THR A 428 -21.59 7.33 10.99
N ARG A 429 -21.91 8.28 10.11
CA ARG A 429 -23.28 8.66 9.77
C ARG A 429 -23.51 8.48 8.27
N PHE A 430 -24.65 7.92 7.92
CA PHE A 430 -25.09 7.74 6.53
C PHE A 430 -25.86 8.96 6.05
N PHE A 431 -25.73 9.27 4.77
CA PHE A 431 -26.61 10.17 4.05
C PHE A 431 -26.97 9.59 2.68
N SER A 432 -28.17 9.87 2.19
CA SER A 432 -28.67 9.35 0.91
C SER A 432 -29.33 10.46 0.09
N PHE A 433 -29.01 10.56 -1.20
CA PHE A 433 -29.49 11.63 -2.07
C PHE A 433 -29.68 11.17 -3.51
N CYS A 434 -30.44 11.91 -4.31
CA CYS A 434 -30.74 11.60 -5.70
C CYS A 434 -29.94 12.53 -6.61
N LEU A 435 -29.08 11.97 -7.46
CA LEU A 435 -28.32 12.70 -8.47
C LEU A 435 -28.95 12.51 -9.85
N ALA A 436 -29.28 13.62 -10.52
CA ALA A 436 -29.66 13.59 -11.93
C ALA A 436 -28.43 13.52 -12.83
N LEU A 437 -28.38 12.51 -13.69
CA LEU A 437 -27.30 12.32 -14.66
C LEU A 437 -27.84 12.57 -16.08
N GLU A 438 -27.03 13.25 -16.90
CA GLU A 438 -27.35 13.47 -18.33
C GLU A 438 -27.12 12.20 -19.16
N ASN A 439 -26.29 11.27 -18.66
CA ASN A 439 -26.03 9.94 -19.22
C ASN A 439 -25.67 8.94 -18.10
N ALA A 440 -25.93 7.65 -18.31
CA ALA A 440 -25.56 6.59 -17.36
C ALA A 440 -24.06 6.64 -17.01
N PRO A 441 -23.67 6.37 -15.74
CA PRO A 441 -22.28 6.47 -15.30
C PRO A 441 -21.37 5.62 -16.20
N ALA A 442 -20.28 6.22 -16.65
CA ALA A 442 -19.33 5.56 -17.54
C ALA A 442 -18.64 4.41 -16.81
N VAL A 443 -18.69 3.22 -17.40
CA VAL A 443 -17.87 2.07 -17.01
C VAL A 443 -16.41 2.54 -17.06
N ARG A 444 -15.73 2.59 -15.91
CA ARG A 444 -14.27 2.56 -15.86
C ARG A 444 -13.88 1.09 -15.70
N PRO A 445 -13.59 0.35 -16.79
CA PRO A 445 -13.00 -0.95 -16.61
C PRO A 445 -11.64 -0.75 -15.93
N THR A 446 -11.45 -1.26 -14.71
CA THR A 446 -10.09 -1.49 -14.22
C THR A 446 -9.58 -2.72 -14.97
N GLN A 447 -9.13 -2.50 -16.21
CA GLN A 447 -8.31 -3.50 -16.87
C GLN A 447 -7.04 -3.68 -16.01
N PRO A 448 -6.61 -4.92 -15.71
CA PRO A 448 -5.22 -5.13 -15.34
C PRO A 448 -4.38 -4.55 -16.48
N PHE A 449 -3.52 -3.58 -16.15
CA PHE A 449 -2.70 -2.90 -17.15
C PHE A 449 -1.92 -3.92 -17.97
N THR A 450 -1.81 -3.70 -19.27
CA THR A 450 -1.02 -4.61 -20.10
C THR A 450 0.45 -4.53 -19.69
N GLU A 451 1.20 -5.64 -19.80
CA GLU A 451 2.64 -5.65 -19.51
C GLU A 451 3.41 -4.57 -20.32
N GLU A 452 2.87 -4.18 -21.48
CA GLU A 452 3.41 -3.08 -22.28
C GLU A 452 3.26 -1.70 -21.62
N GLU A 453 2.15 -1.44 -20.94
CA GLU A 453 1.92 -0.20 -20.16
C GLU A 453 2.84 -0.15 -18.94
N LYS A 454 3.00 -1.28 -18.24
CA LYS A 454 3.96 -1.42 -17.13
C LYS A 454 5.38 -1.08 -17.59
N ARG A 455 5.84 -1.64 -18.72
CA ARG A 455 7.17 -1.35 -19.30
C ARG A 455 7.34 0.12 -19.68
N LYS A 456 6.32 0.74 -20.28
CA LYS A 456 6.38 2.17 -20.65
C LYS A 456 6.55 3.07 -19.42
N VAL A 457 5.82 2.77 -18.34
CA VAL A 457 5.92 3.53 -17.08
C VAL A 457 7.28 3.32 -16.42
N VAL A 458 7.77 2.09 -16.35
CA VAL A 458 9.09 1.80 -15.79
C VAL A 458 10.21 2.50 -16.57
N ARG A 459 10.18 2.46 -17.91
CA ARG A 459 11.15 3.19 -18.75
C ARG A 459 11.11 4.70 -18.50
N LYS A 460 9.92 5.28 -18.32
CA LYS A 460 9.78 6.71 -17.96
C LYS A 460 10.37 7.02 -16.60
N LEU A 461 10.09 6.18 -15.58
CA LEU A 461 10.69 6.31 -14.26
C LEU A 461 12.22 6.24 -14.34
N ASP A 462 12.75 5.28 -15.10
CA ASP A 462 14.19 5.10 -15.28
C ASP A 462 14.83 6.34 -15.91
N LEU A 463 14.25 6.86 -16.99
CA LEU A 463 14.77 8.03 -17.71
C LEU A 463 14.77 9.32 -16.88
N HIS A 464 13.87 9.47 -15.90
CA HIS A 464 13.76 10.69 -15.11
C HIS A 464 14.47 10.58 -13.76
N LEU A 465 14.44 9.41 -13.11
CA LEU A 465 15.00 9.22 -11.78
C LEU A 465 16.47 8.78 -11.81
N LEU A 466 16.84 7.83 -12.67
CA LEU A 466 18.19 7.25 -12.63
C LEU A 466 19.28 8.25 -13.04
N PRO A 467 19.18 9.00 -14.17
CA PRO A 467 20.23 9.94 -14.55
C PRO A 467 20.45 11.03 -13.50
N LEU A 468 19.37 11.56 -12.93
CA LEU A 468 19.45 12.60 -11.91
C LEU A 468 20.13 12.07 -10.64
N CYS A 469 19.66 10.94 -10.11
CA CYS A 469 20.26 10.32 -8.93
C CYS A 469 21.72 9.88 -9.15
N PHE A 470 22.04 9.38 -10.36
CA PHE A 470 23.39 9.01 -10.75
C PHE A 470 24.33 10.22 -10.72
N VAL A 471 23.95 11.32 -11.39
CA VAL A 471 24.75 12.55 -11.43
C VAL A 471 24.92 13.12 -10.02
N LEU A 472 23.85 13.19 -9.23
CA LEU A 472 23.91 13.67 -7.85
C LEU A 472 24.89 12.88 -6.99
N TYR A 473 24.87 11.55 -7.10
CA TYR A 473 25.77 10.69 -6.35
C TYR A 473 27.21 10.80 -6.84
N THR A 474 27.43 10.93 -8.15
CA THR A 474 28.76 11.21 -8.70
C THR A 474 29.34 12.50 -8.12
N PHE A 475 28.59 13.60 -8.09
CA PHE A 475 29.06 14.86 -7.52
C PHE A 475 29.26 14.79 -6.00
N SER A 476 28.37 14.12 -5.26
CA SER A 476 28.57 13.88 -3.82
C SER A 476 29.84 13.09 -3.52
N VAL A 477 30.14 12.03 -4.29
CA VAL A 477 31.38 11.27 -4.09
C VAL A 477 32.61 12.07 -4.53
N LEU A 478 32.48 12.88 -5.58
CA LEU A 478 33.53 13.77 -6.07
C LEU A 478 33.94 14.77 -4.97
N ASP A 479 32.98 15.47 -4.36
CA ASP A 479 33.23 16.42 -3.27
C ASP A 479 33.95 15.76 -2.07
N ARG A 480 33.65 14.50 -1.80
CA ARG A 480 34.31 13.70 -0.74
C ARG A 480 35.74 13.32 -1.10
N SER A 481 35.99 12.82 -2.31
CA SER A 481 37.31 12.31 -2.71
C SER A 481 38.28 13.40 -3.13
N ASN A 482 37.78 14.59 -3.46
CA ASN A 482 38.58 15.69 -3.97
C ASN A 482 39.71 16.14 -3.01
N LEU A 483 39.65 15.81 -1.72
CA LEU A 483 40.77 16.03 -0.79
C LEU A 483 42.09 15.42 -1.30
N GLY A 484 42.03 14.18 -1.81
CA GLY A 484 43.21 13.44 -2.24
C GLY A 484 43.89 14.08 -3.44
N ASN A 485 43.07 14.52 -4.40
CA ASN A 485 43.53 15.25 -5.58
C ASN A 485 44.05 16.64 -5.22
N ALA A 486 43.38 17.35 -4.32
CA ALA A 486 43.80 18.68 -3.84
C ALA A 486 45.17 18.63 -3.14
N LYS A 487 45.45 17.56 -2.37
CA LYS A 487 46.75 17.36 -1.71
C LYS A 487 47.91 17.42 -2.70
N THR A 488 47.80 16.74 -3.84
CA THR A 488 48.88 16.62 -4.83
C THR A 488 49.06 17.85 -5.72
N ILE A 489 48.14 18.82 -5.68
CA ILE A 489 48.19 20.07 -6.46
C ILE A 489 48.34 21.35 -5.60
N GLY A 490 48.94 21.22 -4.42
CA GLY A 490 49.41 22.36 -3.60
C GLY A 490 48.59 22.71 -2.36
N LEU A 491 47.62 21.87 -1.95
CA LEU A 491 46.89 22.09 -0.68
C LEU A 491 47.80 21.98 0.55
N GLU A 492 48.76 21.04 0.52
CA GLU A 492 49.72 20.81 1.62
C GLU A 492 50.73 21.95 1.77
N ASP A 493 51.07 22.63 0.67
CA ASP A 493 51.99 23.78 0.69
C ASP A 493 51.29 25.06 1.20
N ASP A 494 49.99 25.23 0.88
CA ASP A 494 49.20 26.41 1.23
C ASP A 494 48.61 26.37 2.65
N ILE A 495 48.34 25.17 3.18
CA ILE A 495 47.76 24.95 4.52
C ILE A 495 48.67 24.00 5.27
N ASP A 496 49.11 24.36 6.48
CA ASP A 496 49.93 23.49 7.33
C ASP A 496 49.16 22.22 7.75
N LEU A 497 49.37 21.16 6.97
CA LEU A 497 48.81 19.81 7.15
C LEU A 497 49.77 18.86 7.86
N SER A 498 50.77 19.38 8.58
CA SER A 498 51.74 18.56 9.31
C SER A 498 51.13 17.66 10.40
N GLY A 499 51.81 16.54 10.67
CA GLY A 499 51.36 15.55 11.65
C GLY A 499 50.09 14.82 11.20
N ASN A 500 49.10 14.71 12.09
CA ASN A 500 47.84 13.99 11.82
C ASN A 500 46.73 14.90 11.25
N ARG A 501 47.07 16.11 10.81
CA ARG A 501 46.09 17.14 10.43
C ARG A 501 45.34 16.80 9.16
N TYR A 502 45.95 16.07 8.22
CA TYR A 502 45.31 15.61 6.99
C TYR A 502 44.28 14.51 7.26
N GLU A 503 44.65 13.53 8.10
CA GLU A 503 43.79 12.42 8.50
C GLU A 503 42.55 12.93 9.26
N TRP A 504 42.72 13.96 10.09
CA TRP A 504 41.60 14.61 10.79
C TRP A 504 40.57 15.25 9.85
N LEU A 505 40.98 15.75 8.67
CA LEU A 505 40.04 16.27 7.67
C LEU A 505 39.15 15.16 7.08
N GLY A 506 39.68 13.93 6.98
CA GLY A 506 38.90 12.75 6.64
C GLY A 506 38.00 12.30 7.80
N ASN A 507 38.56 12.21 9.01
CA ASN A 507 37.84 11.75 10.21
C ASN A 507 36.63 12.64 10.52
N ILE A 508 36.79 13.96 10.51
CA ILE A 508 35.71 14.88 10.89
C ILE A 508 34.51 14.83 9.92
N PHE A 509 34.77 14.60 8.62
CA PHE A 509 33.73 14.38 7.62
C PHE A 509 32.91 13.15 7.98
N TYR A 510 33.56 12.00 8.22
CA TYR A 510 32.86 10.77 8.55
C TYR A 510 32.21 10.78 9.94
N ILE A 511 32.76 11.51 10.91
CA ILE A 511 32.09 11.76 12.20
C ILE A 511 30.76 12.50 11.98
N GLY A 512 30.77 13.58 11.18
CA GLY A 512 29.55 14.28 10.79
C GLY A 512 28.58 13.36 10.03
N TYR A 513 29.10 12.52 9.14
CA TYR A 513 28.30 11.57 8.37
C TYR A 513 27.61 10.50 9.24
N ILE A 514 28.29 10.00 10.27
CA ILE A 514 27.76 8.93 11.15
C ILE A 514 26.74 9.49 12.15
N ILE A 515 27.04 10.62 12.80
CA ILE A 515 26.20 11.18 13.87
C ILE A 515 24.82 11.58 13.36
N PHE A 516 24.74 12.16 12.16
CA PHE A 516 23.50 12.74 11.63
C PHE A 516 22.76 11.82 10.66
N HIS A 517 23.13 10.54 10.62
CA HIS A 517 22.54 9.54 9.75
C HIS A 517 21.02 9.32 9.95
N SER A 518 20.43 9.79 11.06
CA SER A 518 19.00 9.60 11.37
C SER A 518 18.08 10.78 11.02
N GLN A 519 18.57 11.86 10.40
CA GLN A 519 17.78 13.08 10.19
C GLN A 519 17.27 13.27 8.74
N LEU A 520 15.98 13.61 8.61
CA LEU A 520 15.26 13.99 7.38
C LEU A 520 15.48 15.45 6.95
N LEU A 521 16.35 16.20 7.63
CA LEU A 521 16.49 17.64 7.41
C LEU A 521 17.61 17.93 6.42
N GLY A 522 17.23 18.20 5.17
CA GLY A 522 18.11 18.81 4.17
C GLY A 522 18.57 20.19 4.61
N GLY A 523 19.74 20.27 5.24
CA GLY A 523 20.38 21.52 5.62
C GLY A 523 21.09 22.16 4.43
N ARG A 524 20.75 23.43 4.13
CA ARG A 524 21.42 24.24 3.11
C ARG A 524 22.58 24.98 3.77
N TYR A 525 23.82 24.59 3.47
CA TYR A 525 25.00 25.36 3.88
C TYR A 525 25.99 25.50 2.73
N LEU A 526 26.46 26.72 2.55
CA LEU A 526 27.41 27.12 1.53
C LEU A 526 28.82 26.63 1.91
N ASN A 527 29.49 25.95 0.98
CA ASN A 527 30.93 25.74 1.04
C ASN A 527 31.62 27.10 0.85
N LEU A 528 31.94 27.77 1.96
CA LEU A 528 32.86 28.90 1.96
C LEU A 528 34.28 28.34 1.86
N THR A 529 35.06 28.83 0.89
CA THR A 529 36.48 28.50 0.77
C THR A 529 37.21 28.97 2.02
N SER A 530 37.55 28.04 2.92
CA SER A 530 38.38 28.34 4.08
C SER A 530 39.83 28.52 3.66
N THR A 531 40.48 29.54 4.21
CA THR A 531 41.93 29.79 4.08
C THR A 531 42.73 29.25 5.26
N SER A 532 42.09 28.54 6.20
CA SER A 532 42.72 28.02 7.42
C SER A 532 42.32 26.56 7.70
N TRP A 533 43.18 25.82 8.40
CA TRP A 533 42.91 24.44 8.82
C TRP A 533 41.63 24.30 9.67
N PRO A 534 41.36 25.16 10.69
CA PRO A 534 40.11 25.10 11.45
C PRO A 534 38.87 25.33 10.59
N GLY A 535 38.92 26.27 9.65
CA GLY A 535 37.77 26.48 8.75
C GLY A 535 37.56 25.32 7.78
N LEU A 536 38.64 24.64 7.35
CA LEU A 536 38.53 23.43 6.53
C LEU A 536 37.89 22.27 7.32
N MET A 537 38.22 22.13 8.61
CA MET A 537 37.57 21.17 9.51
C MET A 537 36.06 21.44 9.65
N VAL A 538 35.65 22.71 9.80
CA VAL A 538 34.24 23.11 9.88
C VAL A 538 33.50 22.80 8.57
N CYS A 539 34.07 23.19 7.42
CA CYS A 539 33.49 22.88 6.11
C CYS A 539 33.32 21.37 5.91
N ARG A 540 34.32 20.57 6.31
CA ARG A 540 34.28 19.10 6.22
C ARG A 540 33.20 18.47 7.08
N PHE A 541 33.04 18.95 8.30
CA PHE A 541 31.98 18.49 9.20
C PHE A 541 30.60 18.74 8.60
N PHE A 542 30.34 19.97 8.10
CA PHE A 542 29.07 20.33 7.51
C PHE A 542 28.80 19.65 6.17
N LEU A 543 29.83 19.38 5.38
CA LEU A 543 29.72 18.54 4.19
C LEU A 543 29.31 17.11 4.56
N GLY A 544 29.95 16.52 5.57
CA GLY A 544 29.59 15.20 6.10
C GLY A 544 28.15 15.14 6.62
N PHE A 545 27.72 16.19 7.34
CA PHE A 545 26.34 16.38 7.79
C PHE A 545 25.34 16.44 6.63
N ALA A 546 25.63 17.24 5.60
CA ALA A 546 24.73 17.44 4.46
C ALA A 546 24.60 16.19 3.57
N GLU A 547 25.66 15.38 3.47
CA GLU A 547 25.68 14.19 2.62
C GLU A 547 25.08 12.93 3.25
N THR A 548 24.72 12.96 4.54
CA THR A 548 24.27 11.80 5.32
C THR A 548 23.19 10.95 4.65
N MET A 549 22.26 11.59 3.91
CA MET A 549 21.12 10.94 3.27
C MET A 549 21.35 10.51 1.83
N PHE A 550 22.43 10.91 1.16
CA PHE A 550 22.61 10.57 -0.25
C PHE A 550 22.95 9.09 -0.48
N GLY A 551 23.93 8.57 0.27
CA GLY A 551 24.33 7.15 0.17
C GLY A 551 23.19 6.16 0.50
N PRO A 552 22.52 6.28 1.66
CA PRO A 552 21.47 5.34 2.08
C PRO A 552 20.06 5.70 1.60
N GLY A 553 19.78 7.00 1.45
CA GLY A 553 18.43 7.50 1.21
C GLY A 553 17.99 7.30 -0.23
N VAL A 554 18.90 7.35 -1.21
CA VAL A 554 18.54 7.09 -2.62
C VAL A 554 18.16 5.62 -2.87
N PRO A 555 18.90 4.61 -2.37
CA PRO A 555 18.46 3.21 -2.40
C PRO A 555 17.07 3.00 -1.77
N LEU A 556 16.82 3.59 -0.60
CA LEU A 556 15.50 3.54 0.04
C LEU A 556 14.44 4.24 -0.81
N TYR A 557 14.76 5.42 -1.34
CA TYR A 557 13.88 6.19 -2.21
C TYR A 557 13.48 5.40 -3.46
N PHE A 558 14.42 4.72 -4.13
CA PHE A 558 14.10 3.85 -5.26
C PHE A 558 13.16 2.70 -4.88
N SER A 559 13.23 2.19 -3.64
CA SER A 559 12.28 1.16 -3.18
C SER A 559 10.84 1.64 -3.10
N PHE A 560 10.57 2.96 -3.10
CA PHE A 560 9.23 3.53 -3.17
C PHE A 560 8.66 3.62 -4.60
N PHE A 561 9.50 3.50 -5.63
CA PHE A 561 9.10 3.62 -7.04
C PHE A 561 9.19 2.30 -7.81
N TYR A 562 10.03 1.36 -7.36
CA TYR A 562 10.29 0.10 -8.04
C TYR A 562 10.11 -1.11 -7.12
N PRO A 563 9.62 -2.24 -7.66
CA PRO A 563 9.56 -3.50 -6.91
C PRO A 563 10.96 -4.07 -6.68
N ARG A 564 11.12 -4.88 -5.62
CA ARG A 564 12.40 -5.45 -5.17
C ARG A 564 13.21 -6.16 -6.26
N GLU A 565 12.53 -6.85 -7.16
CA GLU A 565 13.13 -7.59 -8.28
C GLU A 565 13.79 -6.69 -9.32
N MET A 566 13.37 -5.41 -9.38
CA MET A 566 13.86 -4.42 -10.33
C MET A 566 14.94 -3.50 -9.72
N LEU A 567 15.20 -3.56 -8.40
CA LEU A 567 16.12 -2.63 -7.74
C LEU A 567 17.60 -2.88 -8.07
N GLY A 568 18.00 -4.13 -8.33
CA GLY A 568 19.41 -4.51 -8.46
C GLY A 568 20.19 -3.73 -9.51
N ARG A 569 19.76 -3.80 -10.78
CA ARG A 569 20.32 -3.04 -11.90
C ARG A 569 20.38 -1.54 -11.62
N ARG A 570 19.34 -0.99 -11.02
CA ARG A 570 19.19 0.45 -10.75
C ARG A 570 20.18 0.94 -9.69
N PHE A 571 20.37 0.13 -8.65
CA PHE A 571 21.34 0.39 -7.60
C PHE A 571 22.77 0.27 -8.14
N GLY A 572 23.03 -0.74 -8.98
CA GLY A 572 24.34 -0.90 -9.64
C GLY A 572 24.70 0.31 -10.49
N ILE A 573 23.78 0.80 -11.32
CA ILE A 573 23.97 2.03 -12.11
C ILE A 573 24.23 3.22 -11.20
N PHE A 574 23.39 3.44 -10.18
CA PHE A 574 23.57 4.52 -9.21
C PHE A 574 24.94 4.48 -8.53
N LEU A 575 25.34 3.33 -7.97
CA LEU A 575 26.59 3.20 -7.23
C LEU A 575 27.84 3.27 -8.12
N SER A 576 27.73 2.91 -9.39
CA SER A 576 28.83 3.09 -10.35
C SER A 576 29.27 4.56 -10.45
N GLY A 577 28.37 5.50 -10.12
CA GLY A 577 28.68 6.93 -10.02
C GLY A 577 29.82 7.26 -9.07
N ALA A 578 30.06 6.43 -8.03
CA ALA A 578 31.19 6.61 -7.11
C ALA A 578 32.54 6.35 -7.78
N ALA A 579 32.63 5.32 -8.63
CA ALA A 579 33.85 5.04 -9.38
C ALA A 579 34.07 6.13 -10.44
N LEU A 580 33.01 6.54 -11.14
CA LEU A 580 33.09 7.58 -12.17
C LEU A 580 33.48 8.95 -11.58
N ALA A 581 33.05 9.28 -10.36
CA ALA A 581 33.46 10.48 -9.64
C ALA A 581 35.00 10.57 -9.52
N ASN A 582 35.65 9.46 -9.16
CA ASN A 582 37.11 9.43 -9.02
C ASN A 582 37.84 9.52 -10.37
N VAL A 583 37.23 9.08 -11.47
CA VAL A 583 37.73 9.31 -12.83
C VAL A 583 37.72 10.81 -13.15
N TYR A 584 36.57 11.48 -12.94
CA TYR A 584 36.44 12.92 -13.20
C TYR A 584 37.38 13.74 -12.33
N GLY A 585 37.45 13.47 -11.02
CA GLY A 585 38.32 14.19 -10.09
C GLY A 585 39.80 14.07 -10.48
N GLY A 586 40.26 12.87 -10.84
CA GLY A 586 41.65 12.67 -11.29
C GLY A 586 41.98 13.41 -12.59
N VAL A 587 41.08 13.36 -13.58
CA VAL A 587 41.26 14.07 -14.87
C VAL A 587 41.23 15.59 -14.70
N LEU A 588 40.30 16.11 -13.90
CA LEU A 588 40.20 17.55 -13.61
C LEU A 588 41.43 18.06 -12.87
N ALA A 589 41.90 17.32 -11.87
CA ALA A 589 43.12 17.67 -11.13
C ALA A 589 44.37 17.62 -12.02
N TYR A 590 44.48 16.65 -12.92
CA TYR A 590 45.53 16.61 -13.94
C TYR A 590 45.49 17.85 -14.85
N GLY A 591 44.31 18.23 -15.34
CA GLY A 591 44.14 19.39 -16.21
C GLY A 591 44.46 20.72 -15.52
N LEU A 592 43.97 20.91 -14.29
CA LEU A 592 44.19 22.12 -13.50
C LEU A 592 45.62 22.23 -12.96
N GLY A 593 46.30 21.10 -12.73
CA GLY A 593 47.72 21.09 -12.38
C GLY A 593 48.64 21.65 -13.48
N HIS A 594 48.18 21.67 -14.73
CA HIS A 594 48.87 22.30 -15.87
C HIS A 594 48.39 23.73 -16.18
N ALA A 595 47.31 24.19 -15.54
CA ALA A 595 46.75 25.51 -15.78
C ALA A 595 47.49 26.59 -14.98
N TRP A 596 48.02 27.61 -15.68
CA TRP A 596 48.71 28.74 -15.05
C TRP A 596 47.68 29.77 -14.59
N SER A 597 47.54 29.96 -13.29
CA SER A 597 46.67 31.01 -12.73
C SER A 597 47.28 31.63 -11.47
N SER A 598 46.85 32.85 -11.13
CA SER A 598 47.31 33.57 -9.94
C SER A 598 46.71 33.07 -8.62
N ILE A 599 45.83 32.07 -8.67
CA ILE A 599 45.17 31.45 -7.52
C ILE A 599 45.59 29.98 -7.49
N SER A 600 45.84 29.43 -6.30
CA SER A 600 46.26 28.04 -6.11
C SER A 600 45.30 27.05 -6.79
N SER A 601 45.82 26.11 -7.57
CA SER A 601 45.03 25.18 -8.41
C SER A 601 44.01 24.35 -7.62
N TRP A 602 44.29 24.00 -6.37
CA TRP A 602 43.35 23.29 -5.49
C TRP A 602 42.09 24.10 -5.13
N LYS A 603 42.18 25.44 -5.06
CA LYS A 603 41.02 26.31 -4.80
C LYS A 603 40.09 26.33 -5.99
N PHE A 604 40.66 26.39 -7.20
CA PHE A 604 39.89 26.28 -8.45
C PHE A 604 39.22 24.92 -8.59
N LEU A 605 39.90 23.85 -8.19
CA LEU A 605 39.33 22.50 -8.18
C LEU A 605 38.06 22.43 -7.32
N PHE A 606 38.08 22.95 -6.08
CA PHE A 606 36.86 23.00 -5.24
C PHE A 606 35.74 23.90 -5.79
N ILE A 607 36.08 25.01 -6.47
CA ILE A 607 35.06 25.89 -7.07
C ILE A 607 34.38 25.23 -8.28
N ILE A 608 35.17 24.63 -9.17
CA ILE A 608 34.69 23.97 -10.40
C ILE A 608 33.80 22.78 -10.06
N GLU A 609 34.10 22.06 -8.99
CA GLU A 609 33.29 20.92 -8.55
C GLU A 609 32.08 21.36 -7.71
N GLY A 610 32.24 22.36 -6.83
CA GLY A 610 31.16 22.81 -5.94
C GLY A 610 30.04 23.60 -6.62
N VAL A 611 30.33 24.38 -7.67
CA VAL A 611 29.30 25.18 -8.38
C VAL A 611 28.24 24.27 -9.05
N PRO A 612 28.60 23.24 -9.82
CA PRO A 612 27.65 22.25 -10.32
C PRO A 612 26.82 21.58 -9.23
N THR A 613 27.41 21.24 -8.07
CA THR A 613 26.67 20.64 -6.94
C THR A 613 25.55 21.56 -6.44
N VAL A 614 25.79 22.88 -6.36
CA VAL A 614 24.75 23.87 -5.99
C VAL A 614 23.65 23.95 -7.04
N LEU A 615 24.00 23.95 -8.33
CA LEU A 615 23.02 23.96 -9.41
C LEU A 615 22.15 22.69 -9.40
N LEU A 616 22.77 21.53 -9.20
CA LEU A 616 22.09 20.25 -9.09
C LEU A 616 21.14 20.19 -7.89
N ALA A 617 21.49 20.81 -6.76
CA ALA A 617 20.59 20.91 -5.61
C ALA A 617 19.30 21.69 -5.96
N VAL A 618 19.41 22.79 -6.72
CA VAL A 618 18.25 23.56 -7.21
C VAL A 618 17.42 22.74 -8.18
N ILE A 619 18.06 22.04 -9.13
CA ILE A 619 17.35 21.17 -10.09
C ILE A 619 16.59 20.06 -9.35
N THR A 620 17.23 19.40 -8.40
CA THR A 620 16.64 18.29 -7.64
C THR A 620 15.38 18.72 -6.89
N PHE A 621 15.37 19.92 -6.31
CA PHE A 621 14.20 20.48 -5.62
C PHE A 621 12.96 20.59 -6.50
N PHE A 622 13.12 20.86 -7.80
CA PHE A 622 11.99 21.01 -8.73
C PHE A 622 11.63 19.72 -9.47
N PHE A 623 12.61 18.83 -9.72
CA PHE A 623 12.45 17.70 -10.62
C PHE A 623 12.34 16.34 -9.92
N LEU A 624 12.82 16.19 -8.69
CA LEU A 624 12.73 14.91 -7.96
C LEU A 624 11.37 14.80 -7.24
N PRO A 625 10.49 13.85 -7.61
CA PRO A 625 9.19 13.70 -6.97
C PRO A 625 9.27 13.04 -5.59
N ASN A 626 8.34 13.32 -4.70
CA ASN A 626 8.31 12.69 -3.36
C ASN A 626 7.70 11.28 -3.38
N SER A 627 6.90 10.96 -4.39
CA SER A 627 6.15 9.71 -4.51
C SER A 627 5.72 9.46 -5.96
N PRO A 628 5.32 8.22 -6.32
CA PRO A 628 4.73 7.94 -7.62
C PRO A 628 3.50 8.82 -7.95
N SER A 629 2.73 9.23 -6.94
CA SER A 629 1.55 10.09 -7.10
C SER A 629 1.86 11.56 -7.41
N THR A 630 3.04 12.04 -6.99
CA THR A 630 3.48 13.43 -7.19
C THR A 630 4.39 13.61 -8.42
N ALA A 631 4.69 12.52 -9.14
CA ALA A 631 5.52 12.53 -10.34
C ALA A 631 4.89 13.34 -11.49
N ARG A 632 5.39 14.56 -11.70
CA ARG A 632 4.87 15.51 -12.70
C ARG A 632 5.05 15.02 -14.15
N PHE A 633 6.06 14.19 -14.41
CA PHE A 633 6.35 13.64 -15.74
C PHE A 633 5.46 12.44 -16.13
N LEU A 634 4.68 11.89 -15.18
CA LEU A 634 3.68 10.85 -15.45
C LEU A 634 2.30 11.49 -15.61
N ASN A 635 1.53 11.02 -16.60
CA ASN A 635 0.12 11.36 -16.73
C ASN A 635 -0.74 10.60 -15.69
N GLU A 636 -2.03 10.95 -15.56
CA GLU A 636 -2.90 10.39 -14.52
C GLU A 636 -3.03 8.86 -14.58
N LYS A 637 -3.11 8.29 -15.79
CA LYS A 637 -3.15 6.83 -16.01
C LYS A 637 -1.82 6.18 -15.62
N GLU A 638 -0.70 6.78 -16.01
CA GLU A 638 0.66 6.30 -15.70
C GLU A 638 0.99 6.38 -14.21
N ARG A 639 0.45 7.37 -13.49
CA ARG A 639 0.58 7.47 -12.03
C ARG A 639 -0.17 6.36 -11.30
N GLU A 640 -1.32 5.95 -11.82
CA GLU A 640 -2.07 4.81 -11.28
C GLU A 640 -1.28 3.51 -11.47
N VAL A 641 -0.76 3.30 -12.68
CA VAL A 641 0.14 2.17 -12.99
C VAL A 641 1.35 2.17 -12.07
N ALA A 642 2.02 3.32 -11.89
CA ALA A 642 3.19 3.43 -11.02
C ALA A 642 2.86 3.15 -9.54
N ARG A 643 1.67 3.56 -9.07
CA ARG A 643 1.19 3.24 -7.71
C ARG A 643 0.98 1.74 -7.52
N GLN A 644 0.40 1.07 -8.51
CA GLN A 644 0.19 -0.38 -8.44
C GLN A 644 1.51 -1.15 -8.54
N ILE A 645 2.46 -0.71 -9.36
CA ILE A 645 3.80 -1.31 -9.46
C ILE A 645 4.57 -1.17 -8.14
N ALA A 646 4.53 0.01 -7.53
CA ALA A 646 5.17 0.24 -6.23
C ALA A 646 4.47 -0.53 -5.11
N GLY A 647 3.14 -0.64 -5.19
CA GLY A 647 2.29 -1.27 -4.20
C GLY A 647 2.23 -2.79 -4.26
N SER A 648 2.66 -3.47 -5.33
CA SER A 648 2.49 -4.92 -5.52
C SER A 648 3.35 -5.82 -4.61
N GLN A 649 3.80 -5.33 -3.44
CA GLN A 649 4.51 -6.12 -2.45
C GLN A 649 3.52 -6.68 -1.41
N PRO A 650 3.34 -8.01 -1.34
CA PRO A 650 2.30 -8.67 -0.55
C PRO A 650 2.21 -8.27 0.93
N GLU A 651 3.32 -7.83 1.54
CA GLU A 651 3.41 -7.54 2.99
C GLU A 651 3.32 -6.04 3.35
N ASP A 652 3.39 -5.12 2.38
CA ASP A 652 3.33 -3.66 2.64
C ASP A 652 1.92 -3.06 2.46
N HIS A 653 0.93 -3.86 2.04
CA HIS A 653 -0.42 -3.40 1.71
C HIS A 653 -1.27 -2.91 2.90
N GLN A 654 -0.82 -3.08 4.14
CA GLN A 654 -1.68 -2.88 5.31
C GLN A 654 -1.51 -1.52 6.02
N HIS A 655 -0.41 -0.78 5.82
CA HIS A 655 -0.16 0.46 6.58
C HIS A 655 0.63 1.52 5.78
N ASP A 656 0.14 2.77 5.82
CA ASP A 656 0.88 3.94 5.35
C ASP A 656 1.97 4.33 6.38
N GLY A 657 3.25 4.26 5.98
CA GLY A 657 4.38 4.76 6.78
C GLY A 657 5.30 3.69 7.38
N LEU A 658 6.31 4.15 8.13
CA LEU A 658 7.36 3.30 8.70
C LEU A 658 6.86 2.59 9.98
N GLN A 659 6.77 1.26 9.95
CA GLN A 659 6.31 0.46 11.09
C GLN A 659 7.47 0.16 12.05
N LEU A 660 7.52 0.86 13.18
CA LEU A 660 8.60 0.73 14.17
C LEU A 660 8.75 -0.71 14.71
N GLY A 661 7.66 -1.48 14.79
CA GLY A 661 7.72 -2.90 15.18
C GLY A 661 8.52 -3.75 14.19
N GLN A 662 8.23 -3.61 12.90
CA GLN A 662 8.96 -4.31 11.83
C GLN A 662 10.41 -3.81 11.67
N VAL A 663 10.66 -2.53 11.96
CA VAL A 663 12.03 -2.00 12.07
C VAL A 663 12.76 -2.69 13.22
N GLY A 664 12.10 -2.89 14.37
CA GLY A 664 12.63 -3.66 15.50
C GLY A 664 13.00 -5.10 15.13
N GLU A 665 12.21 -5.77 14.29
CA GLU A 665 12.53 -7.11 13.78
C GLU A 665 13.83 -7.12 12.97
N ALA A 666 14.18 -6.03 12.28
CA ALA A 666 15.44 -5.93 11.56
C ALA A 666 16.66 -5.96 12.50
N PHE A 667 16.54 -5.36 13.69
CA PHE A 667 17.58 -5.37 14.73
C PHE A 667 17.76 -6.73 15.40
N LEU A 668 16.74 -7.59 15.36
CA LEU A 668 16.80 -8.96 15.87
C LEU A 668 17.33 -9.95 14.83
N ASP A 669 17.31 -9.60 13.54
CA ASP A 669 17.75 -10.48 12.46
C ASP A 669 19.28 -10.44 12.30
N TYR A 670 19.94 -11.55 12.66
CA TYR A 670 21.40 -11.70 12.58
C TYR A 670 21.96 -11.42 11.17
N LYS A 671 21.16 -11.66 10.12
CA LYS A 671 21.56 -11.46 8.71
C LYS A 671 22.01 -10.02 8.44
N ASN A 672 21.35 -9.04 9.07
CA ASN A 672 21.65 -7.62 8.89
C ASN A 672 23.03 -7.23 9.46
N TYR A 673 23.50 -7.91 10.51
CA TYR A 673 24.82 -7.67 11.08
C TYR A 673 25.96 -8.25 10.23
N LEU A 674 25.72 -9.37 9.54
CA LEU A 674 26.70 -9.92 8.59
C LEU A 674 26.87 -8.97 7.39
N PHE A 675 25.78 -8.36 6.92
CA PHE A 675 25.85 -7.26 5.93
C PHE A 675 26.60 -6.04 6.45
N ALA A 676 26.37 -5.64 7.70
CA ALA A 676 27.10 -4.55 8.34
C ALA A 676 28.62 -4.80 8.42
N ILE A 677 29.03 -6.02 8.78
CA ILE A 677 30.45 -6.40 8.85
C ILE A 677 31.09 -6.35 7.45
N MET A 678 30.41 -6.85 6.42
CA MET A 678 30.90 -6.75 5.04
C MET A 678 31.03 -5.28 4.62
N ASN A 679 30.02 -4.44 4.88
CA ASN A 679 30.05 -3.03 4.52
C ASN A 679 31.14 -2.27 5.27
N PHE A 680 31.32 -2.51 6.58
CA PHE A 680 32.42 -1.97 7.38
C PHE A 680 33.76 -2.30 6.71
N SER A 681 33.98 -3.59 6.42
CA SER A 681 35.22 -4.10 5.84
C SER A 681 35.52 -3.46 4.48
N ASN A 682 34.52 -3.38 3.61
CA ASN A 682 34.67 -2.76 2.29
C ASN A 682 34.94 -1.25 2.41
N ASN A 683 34.27 -0.57 3.36
CA ASN A 683 34.39 0.88 3.53
C ASN A 683 35.75 1.33 4.04
N VAL A 684 36.52 0.47 4.73
CA VAL A 684 37.93 0.74 5.09
C VAL A 684 38.74 1.09 3.83
N SER A 685 38.55 0.34 2.75
CA SER A 685 39.27 0.55 1.48
C SER A 685 38.56 1.56 0.57
N PHE A 686 37.23 1.55 0.55
CA PHE A 686 36.42 2.46 -0.27
C PHE A 686 36.68 3.94 0.06
N ALA A 687 36.88 4.27 1.34
CA ALA A 687 37.15 5.63 1.79
C ALA A 687 38.62 6.04 1.66
N SER A 688 39.54 5.10 1.90
CA SER A 688 40.99 5.39 1.92
C SER A 688 41.58 5.51 0.52
N LEU A 689 41.18 4.64 -0.42
CA LEU A 689 41.73 4.64 -1.78
C LEU A 689 41.59 6.01 -2.46
N PRO A 690 40.42 6.67 -2.53
CA PRO A 690 40.32 7.97 -3.19
C PRO A 690 41.19 9.07 -2.57
N LEU A 691 41.43 9.01 -1.25
CA LEU A 691 42.21 10.01 -0.51
C LEU A 691 43.72 9.84 -0.67
N PHE A 692 44.19 8.61 -0.89
CA PHE A 692 45.61 8.27 -0.86
C PHE A 692 46.14 7.70 -2.18
N LEU A 693 45.28 7.24 -3.09
CA LEU A 693 45.72 6.62 -4.34
C LEU A 693 46.52 7.58 -5.24
N PRO A 694 46.18 8.88 -5.38
CA PRO A 694 47.03 9.83 -6.09
C PRO A 694 48.44 9.91 -5.50
N THR A 695 48.54 9.95 -4.16
CA THR A 695 49.82 9.94 -3.43
C THR A 695 50.60 8.63 -3.64
N ILE A 696 49.91 7.48 -3.55
CA ILE A 696 50.51 6.16 -3.77
C ILE A 696 51.09 6.06 -5.18
N VAL A 697 50.41 6.61 -6.20
CA VAL A 697 50.88 6.61 -7.60
C VAL A 697 52.05 7.59 -7.80
N SER A 698 52.00 8.80 -7.22
CA SER A 698 53.12 9.75 -7.33
C SER A 698 54.40 9.22 -6.67
N GLU A 699 54.27 8.49 -5.57
CA GLU A 699 55.41 7.93 -4.83
C GLU A 699 55.93 6.61 -5.40
N MET A 700 55.42 6.16 -6.55
CA MET A 700 56.04 5.07 -7.31
C MET A 700 57.36 5.50 -7.98
N GLY A 701 57.64 6.81 -8.04
CA GLY A 701 58.94 7.35 -8.47
C GLY A 701 59.13 7.51 -9.98
N SER A 702 58.12 7.19 -10.80
CA SER A 702 58.16 7.34 -12.26
C SER A 702 57.24 8.42 -12.82
N PHE A 703 56.41 9.05 -11.99
CA PHE A 703 55.39 10.00 -12.40
C PHE A 703 55.46 11.26 -11.53
N THR A 704 55.21 12.43 -12.13
CA THR A 704 55.04 13.68 -11.38
C THR A 704 53.74 13.65 -10.56
N THR A 705 53.63 14.55 -9.57
CA THR A 705 52.41 14.69 -8.75
C THR A 705 51.17 15.01 -9.59
N VAL A 706 51.34 15.75 -10.68
CA VAL A 706 50.25 16.08 -11.61
C VAL A 706 49.89 14.86 -12.46
N GLU A 707 50.87 14.17 -13.08
CA GLU A 707 50.63 12.94 -13.87
C GLU A 707 49.96 11.84 -13.06
N ALA A 708 50.30 11.73 -11.76
CA ALA A 708 49.70 10.75 -10.87
C ALA A 708 48.17 10.89 -10.77
N ASN A 709 47.62 12.12 -10.73
CA ASN A 709 46.17 12.34 -10.73
C ASN A 709 45.50 11.80 -12.01
N GLY A 710 46.15 11.95 -13.17
CA GLY A 710 45.66 11.41 -14.43
C GLY A 710 45.70 9.88 -14.49
N LEU A 711 46.74 9.27 -13.91
CA LEU A 711 46.93 7.81 -13.85
C LEU A 711 46.01 7.11 -12.85
N VAL A 712 45.34 7.84 -11.97
CA VAL A 712 44.29 7.28 -11.10
C VAL A 712 42.98 7.03 -11.85
N ALA A 713 42.74 7.73 -12.96
CA ALA A 713 41.50 7.62 -13.72
C ALA A 713 41.28 6.23 -14.39
N PRO A 714 42.27 5.58 -15.03
CA PRO A 714 42.07 4.28 -15.68
C PRO A 714 41.63 3.13 -14.74
N PRO A 715 42.24 2.93 -13.54
CA PRO A 715 41.75 1.96 -12.56
C PRO A 715 40.27 2.15 -12.21
N TYR A 716 39.86 3.38 -11.90
CA TYR A 716 38.47 3.68 -11.53
C TYR A 716 37.50 3.57 -12.70
N PHE A 717 37.93 3.87 -13.93
CA PHE A 717 37.10 3.70 -15.11
C PHE A 717 36.81 2.23 -15.42
N LEU A 718 37.80 1.35 -15.27
CA LEU A 718 37.57 -0.09 -15.34
C LEU A 718 36.59 -0.54 -14.25
N CYS A 719 36.78 -0.05 -13.03
CA CYS A 719 35.90 -0.36 -11.91
C CYS A 719 34.46 0.09 -12.17
N PHE A 720 34.24 1.28 -12.74
CA PHE A 720 32.94 1.79 -13.17
C PHE A 720 32.23 0.81 -14.13
N ILE A 721 32.93 0.35 -15.17
CA ILE A 721 32.38 -0.63 -16.13
C ILE A 721 32.04 -1.94 -15.41
N LEU A 722 32.94 -2.43 -14.56
CA LEU A 722 32.74 -3.69 -13.83
C LEU A 722 31.58 -3.62 -12.84
N ILE A 723 31.35 -2.50 -12.16
CA ILE A 723 30.16 -2.34 -11.28
C ILE A 723 28.88 -2.56 -12.09
N ILE A 724 28.76 -1.96 -13.28
CA ILE A 724 27.58 -2.11 -14.14
C ILE A 724 27.44 -3.54 -14.64
N VAL A 725 28.51 -4.10 -15.23
CA VAL A 725 28.50 -5.46 -15.82
C VAL A 725 28.19 -6.51 -14.76
N VAL A 726 28.83 -6.43 -13.59
CA VAL A 726 28.66 -7.41 -12.51
C VAL A 726 27.29 -7.29 -11.87
N SER A 727 26.74 -6.07 -11.71
CA SER A 727 25.37 -5.89 -11.22
C SER A 727 24.35 -6.53 -12.16
N LEU A 728 24.50 -6.34 -13.49
CA LEU A 728 23.63 -6.96 -14.49
C LEU A 728 23.75 -8.49 -14.51
N LEU A 729 24.98 -9.02 -14.45
CA LEU A 729 25.22 -10.46 -14.46
C LEU A 729 24.73 -11.13 -13.16
N SER A 730 24.93 -10.47 -12.02
CA SER A 730 24.47 -10.93 -10.71
C SER A 730 22.93 -10.96 -10.63
N ASP A 731 22.24 -9.98 -11.22
CA ASP A 731 20.78 -9.98 -11.36
C ASP A 731 20.31 -11.16 -12.23
N ARG A 732 20.93 -11.34 -13.41
CA ARG A 732 20.57 -12.40 -14.35
C ARG A 732 20.79 -13.80 -13.77
N MET A 733 21.88 -14.00 -13.03
CA MET A 733 22.19 -15.28 -12.39
C MET A 733 21.48 -15.47 -11.05
N ARG A 734 20.79 -14.45 -10.52
CA ARG A 734 20.14 -14.45 -9.20
C ARG A 734 21.08 -14.85 -8.05
N LEU A 735 22.38 -14.59 -8.21
CA LEU A 735 23.44 -14.93 -7.25
C LEU A 735 24.18 -13.65 -6.86
N ARG A 736 24.33 -13.38 -5.55
CA ARG A 736 25.01 -12.19 -5.03
C ARG A 736 26.36 -12.51 -4.41
N GLY A 737 26.37 -13.42 -3.44
CA GLY A 737 27.54 -13.66 -2.61
C GLY A 737 28.79 -14.16 -3.33
N PRO A 738 28.72 -15.05 -4.34
CA PRO A 738 29.90 -15.44 -5.10
C PRO A 738 30.60 -14.27 -5.80
N PHE A 739 29.83 -13.33 -6.36
CA PHE A 739 30.38 -12.11 -6.96
C PHE A 739 31.02 -11.20 -5.91
N ALA A 740 30.35 -10.98 -4.78
CA ALA A 740 30.90 -10.18 -3.69
C ALA A 740 32.25 -10.75 -3.20
N ALA A 741 32.32 -12.07 -2.99
CA ALA A 741 33.52 -12.78 -2.57
C ALA A 741 34.64 -12.67 -3.62
N LEU A 742 34.36 -12.98 -4.90
CA LEU A 742 35.34 -12.93 -5.97
C LEU A 742 36.03 -11.56 -6.08
N PHE A 743 35.26 -10.48 -6.15
CA PHE A 743 35.85 -9.14 -6.33
C PHE A 743 36.57 -8.64 -5.07
N SER A 744 36.15 -9.07 -3.88
CA SER A 744 36.90 -8.78 -2.64
C SER A 744 38.23 -9.54 -2.57
N LEU A 745 38.28 -10.78 -3.06
CA LEU A 745 39.54 -11.54 -3.19
C LEU A 745 40.49 -10.89 -4.20
N LEU A 746 39.98 -10.45 -5.35
CA LEU A 746 40.77 -9.72 -6.34
C LEU A 746 41.33 -8.42 -5.73
N SER A 747 40.54 -7.69 -4.96
CA SER A 747 41.01 -6.50 -4.23
C SER A 747 42.10 -6.83 -3.20
N ALA A 748 41.96 -7.92 -2.45
CA ALA A 748 43.00 -8.38 -1.53
C ALA A 748 44.33 -8.67 -2.26
N ILE A 749 44.28 -9.28 -3.45
CA ILE A 749 45.47 -9.49 -4.30
C ILE A 749 46.10 -8.15 -4.70
N GLY A 750 45.28 -7.14 -5.06
CA GLY A 750 45.75 -5.80 -5.35
C GLY A 750 46.53 -5.16 -4.19
N PHE A 751 46.00 -5.26 -2.97
CA PHE A 751 46.68 -4.77 -1.78
C PHE A 751 47.96 -5.55 -1.43
N ILE A 752 47.99 -6.86 -1.68
CA ILE A 752 49.22 -7.66 -1.54
C ILE A 752 50.31 -7.15 -2.50
N LEU A 753 49.96 -6.89 -3.77
CA LEU A 753 50.91 -6.34 -4.75
C LEU A 753 51.44 -4.97 -4.31
N LEU A 754 50.56 -4.09 -3.84
CA LEU A 754 50.95 -2.75 -3.36
C LEU A 754 51.89 -2.80 -2.14
N GLY A 755 51.69 -3.75 -1.22
CA GLY A 755 52.49 -3.86 0.00
C GLY A 755 53.79 -4.66 -0.13
N THR A 756 53.95 -5.50 -1.17
CA THR A 756 55.07 -6.44 -1.30
C THR A 756 55.99 -6.17 -2.49
N THR A 757 55.53 -5.49 -3.54
CA THR A 757 56.30 -5.27 -4.76
C THR A 757 56.86 -3.86 -4.83
N GLU A 758 58.09 -3.73 -5.33
CA GLU A 758 58.75 -2.43 -5.54
C GLU A 758 58.69 -1.98 -7.02
N SER A 759 58.38 -2.90 -7.94
CA SER A 759 58.25 -2.60 -9.37
C SER A 759 57.01 -1.75 -9.65
N VAL A 760 57.21 -0.62 -10.36
CA VAL A 760 56.16 0.34 -10.73
C VAL A 760 55.01 -0.34 -11.49
N THR A 761 55.31 -1.22 -12.44
CA THR A 761 54.29 -1.95 -13.21
C THR A 761 53.41 -2.82 -12.32
N SER A 762 54.02 -3.58 -11.41
CA SER A 762 53.30 -4.48 -10.50
C SER A 762 52.44 -3.70 -9.51
N ARG A 763 52.95 -2.59 -8.98
CA ARG A 763 52.20 -1.71 -8.08
C ARG A 763 51.04 -1.03 -8.80
N TYR A 764 51.25 -0.55 -10.02
CA TYR A 764 50.19 0.07 -10.82
C TYR A 764 49.09 -0.95 -11.17
N ILE A 765 49.42 -2.18 -11.57
CA ILE A 765 48.45 -3.28 -11.73
C ILE A 765 47.72 -3.55 -10.40
N GLY A 766 48.43 -3.50 -9.27
CA GLY A 766 47.86 -3.59 -7.94
C GLY A 766 46.74 -2.57 -7.69
N THR A 767 46.86 -1.34 -8.23
CA THR A 767 45.80 -0.32 -8.11
C THR A 767 44.51 -0.71 -8.82
N PHE A 768 44.59 -1.30 -10.03
CA PHE A 768 43.43 -1.79 -10.79
C PHE A 768 42.66 -2.88 -10.03
N LEU A 769 43.37 -3.74 -9.32
CA LEU A 769 42.77 -4.79 -8.51
C LEU A 769 42.21 -4.22 -7.20
N ALA A 770 42.94 -3.35 -6.51
CA ALA A 770 42.54 -2.78 -5.23
C ALA A 770 41.19 -2.04 -5.31
N VAL A 771 40.97 -1.24 -6.37
CA VAL A 771 39.72 -0.48 -6.56
C VAL A 771 38.49 -1.35 -6.81
N LEU A 772 38.65 -2.65 -7.12
CA LEU A 772 37.53 -3.57 -7.32
C LEU A 772 36.70 -3.81 -6.06
N ILE A 773 37.17 -3.37 -4.89
CA ILE A 773 36.37 -3.37 -3.65
C ILE A 773 35.05 -2.59 -3.81
N PHE A 774 35.01 -1.58 -4.70
CA PHE A 774 33.80 -0.81 -5.00
C PHE A 774 32.71 -1.69 -5.66
N VAL A 775 33.10 -2.71 -6.42
CA VAL A 775 32.19 -3.72 -6.98
C VAL A 775 31.55 -4.52 -5.86
N THR A 776 32.34 -4.99 -4.89
CA THR A 776 31.84 -5.72 -3.72
C THR A 776 30.88 -4.87 -2.89
N THR A 777 31.21 -3.60 -2.60
CA THR A 777 30.30 -2.68 -1.89
C THR A 777 28.97 -2.55 -2.60
N SER A 778 28.99 -2.46 -3.93
CA SER A 778 27.78 -2.34 -4.73
C SER A 778 26.87 -3.56 -4.62
N ILE A 779 27.44 -4.76 -4.70
CA ILE A 779 26.68 -6.01 -4.56
C ILE A 779 26.13 -6.19 -3.14
N VAL A 780 26.90 -5.83 -2.10
CA VAL A 780 26.48 -5.96 -0.69
C VAL A 780 25.26 -5.08 -0.39
N LEU A 781 25.21 -3.85 -0.92
CA LEU A 781 24.07 -2.95 -0.74
C LEU A 781 22.80 -3.49 -1.40
N VAL A 782 22.90 -4.01 -2.62
CA VAL A 782 21.77 -4.65 -3.31
C VAL A 782 21.31 -5.91 -2.57
N TRP A 783 22.26 -6.71 -2.10
CA TRP A 783 21.95 -7.95 -1.39
C TRP A 783 21.17 -7.68 -0.09
N THR A 784 21.52 -6.62 0.63
CA THR A 784 20.82 -6.18 1.86
C THR A 784 19.37 -5.79 1.58
N ALA A 785 19.12 -5.09 0.47
CA ALA A 785 17.76 -4.71 0.05
C ALA A 785 16.88 -5.94 -0.22
N ASN A 786 17.45 -6.96 -0.83
CA ASN A 786 16.73 -8.16 -1.26
C ASN A 786 16.50 -9.19 -0.15
N THR A 787 17.26 -9.15 0.94
CA THR A 787 17.13 -10.10 2.06
C THR A 787 16.01 -9.75 3.05
N ASN A 788 15.57 -8.49 3.12
CA ASN A 788 14.50 -8.06 4.03
C ASN A 788 13.13 -8.03 3.32
N SER A 789 12.12 -8.71 3.90
CA SER A 789 10.83 -8.98 3.26
C SER A 789 9.91 -7.75 3.18
N THR A 790 9.76 -6.99 4.26
CA THR A 790 8.93 -5.77 4.31
C THR A 790 9.74 -4.49 4.09
N SER A 791 9.10 -3.42 3.62
CA SER A 791 9.77 -2.12 3.44
C SER A 791 10.29 -1.53 4.75
N SER A 792 9.55 -1.71 5.85
CA SER A 792 9.98 -1.22 7.18
C SER A 792 11.15 -2.02 7.74
N LYS A 793 11.16 -3.35 7.59
CA LYS A 793 12.31 -4.19 8.00
C LYS A 793 13.54 -3.89 7.15
N ARG A 794 13.36 -3.64 5.84
CA ARG A 794 14.43 -3.21 4.93
C ARG A 794 15.03 -1.87 5.34
N ALA A 795 14.21 -0.89 5.73
CA ALA A 795 14.67 0.38 6.26
C ALA A 795 15.53 0.17 7.53
N GLY A 796 15.08 -0.70 8.46
CA GLY A 796 15.88 -1.09 9.62
C GLY A 796 17.21 -1.77 9.25
N GLY A 797 17.22 -2.66 8.27
CA GLY A 797 18.43 -3.31 7.75
C GLY A 797 19.42 -2.31 7.13
N PHE A 798 18.93 -1.34 6.35
CA PHE A 798 19.74 -0.23 5.84
C PHE A 798 20.28 0.66 6.96
N TRP A 799 19.54 0.84 8.04
CA TRP A 799 20.02 1.63 9.16
C TRP A 799 21.20 0.94 9.88
N ILE A 800 21.12 -0.38 10.09
CA ILE A 800 22.18 -1.18 10.72
C ILE A 800 23.45 -1.18 9.86
N ILE A 801 23.32 -1.53 8.57
CA ILE A 801 24.47 -1.62 7.65
C ILE A 801 25.17 -0.28 7.49
N MET A 802 24.43 0.82 7.56
CA MET A 802 25.00 2.14 7.40
C MET A 802 25.60 2.67 8.69
N THR A 803 24.92 2.52 9.83
CA THR A 803 25.49 2.98 11.11
C THR A 803 26.78 2.25 11.43
N LEU A 804 26.77 0.91 11.34
CA LEU A 804 27.95 0.11 11.63
C LEU A 804 28.97 0.14 10.47
N GLY A 805 28.51 0.05 9.23
CA GLY A 805 29.40 0.01 8.07
C GLY A 805 30.10 1.33 7.78
N GLN A 806 29.49 2.48 8.11
CA GLN A 806 30.13 3.80 7.96
C GLN A 806 31.14 4.11 9.06
N CYS A 807 31.35 3.22 10.03
CA CYS A 807 32.50 3.31 10.94
C CYS A 807 33.81 2.83 10.29
N GLY A 808 33.75 2.03 9.21
CA GLY A 808 34.93 1.53 8.49
C GLY A 808 35.87 2.63 7.94
N PRO A 809 35.34 3.72 7.34
CA PRO A 809 36.11 4.87 6.92
C PRO A 809 36.95 5.52 8.02
N LEU A 810 36.46 5.58 9.27
CA LEU A 810 37.24 6.11 10.40
C LEU A 810 38.53 5.32 10.64
N LEU A 811 38.52 4.02 10.36
CA LEU A 811 39.74 3.23 10.33
C LEU A 811 40.55 3.59 9.09
N GLY A 812 39.96 3.46 7.90
CA GLY A 812 40.64 3.62 6.61
C GLY A 812 41.37 4.95 6.40
N THR A 813 40.80 6.07 6.83
CA THR A 813 41.40 7.42 6.71
C THR A 813 42.71 7.59 7.48
N ASN A 814 43.02 6.70 8.42
CA ASN A 814 44.24 6.77 9.24
C ASN A 814 45.29 5.71 8.84
N MET A 815 45.03 4.89 7.82
CA MET A 815 45.85 3.69 7.53
C MET A 815 47.05 3.93 6.60
N PHE A 816 47.20 5.11 6.01
CA PHE A 816 48.28 5.43 5.05
C PHE A 816 49.16 6.59 5.55
N PRO A 817 49.88 6.44 6.68
CA PRO A 817 50.72 7.50 7.22
C PRO A 817 51.94 7.77 6.32
N SER A 818 52.30 9.04 6.15
CA SER A 818 53.47 9.46 5.35
C SER A 818 54.79 8.86 5.82
N SER A 819 54.89 8.42 7.09
CA SER A 819 56.09 7.77 7.65
C SER A 819 56.40 6.39 7.04
N GLN A 820 55.44 5.79 6.32
CA GLN A 820 55.61 4.50 5.67
C GLN A 820 55.68 4.60 4.13
N ALA A 821 55.79 5.82 3.61
CA ALA A 821 56.09 6.04 2.20
C ALA A 821 57.40 5.30 1.81
N PRO A 822 57.51 4.78 0.57
CA PRO A 822 56.51 4.81 -0.49
C PRO A 822 55.57 3.59 -0.50
N LEU A 823 55.80 2.56 0.34
CA LEU A 823 55.13 1.27 0.25
C LEU A 823 53.83 1.17 1.07
N TYR A 824 53.65 2.01 2.09
CA TYR A 824 52.45 2.06 2.92
C TYR A 824 51.97 0.67 3.39
N ARG A 825 52.92 -0.11 3.95
CA ARG A 825 52.70 -1.53 4.25
C ARG A 825 51.57 -1.75 5.26
N THR A 826 51.46 -0.92 6.29
CA THR A 826 50.37 -1.04 7.27
C THR A 826 49.02 -0.87 6.59
N GLY A 827 48.84 0.16 5.77
CA GLY A 827 47.58 0.39 5.06
C GLY A 827 47.22 -0.72 4.10
N SER A 828 48.21 -1.20 3.34
CA SER A 828 48.03 -2.32 2.41
C SER A 828 47.62 -3.61 3.13
N TRP A 829 48.28 -3.97 4.24
CA TRP A 829 47.93 -5.20 4.98
C TRP A 829 46.58 -5.11 5.69
N VAL A 830 46.23 -3.95 6.26
CA VAL A 830 44.92 -3.74 6.89
C VAL A 830 43.81 -3.83 5.84
N CYS A 831 43.94 -3.15 4.71
CA CYS A 831 42.95 -3.22 3.64
C CYS A 831 42.82 -4.64 3.06
N CYS A 832 43.95 -5.36 2.91
CA CYS A 832 43.95 -6.77 2.51
C CYS A 832 43.18 -7.66 3.52
N ALA A 833 43.46 -7.51 4.82
CA ALA A 833 42.79 -8.31 5.85
C ALA A 833 41.27 -8.08 5.86
N PHE A 834 40.81 -6.84 5.72
CA PHE A 834 39.39 -6.53 5.64
C PHE A 834 38.75 -6.98 4.32
N ALA A 835 39.47 -6.92 3.19
CA ALA A 835 38.99 -7.50 1.93
C ALA A 835 38.79 -9.02 2.03
N LEU A 836 39.73 -9.75 2.67
CA LEU A 836 39.60 -11.18 2.95
C LEU A 836 38.45 -11.47 3.93
N LEU A 837 38.27 -10.64 4.96
CA LEU A 837 37.16 -10.75 5.90
C LEU A 837 35.81 -10.60 5.18
N SER A 838 35.68 -9.60 4.30
CA SER A 838 34.49 -9.40 3.46
C SER A 838 34.20 -10.63 2.61
N SER A 839 35.23 -11.21 1.98
CA SER A 839 35.08 -12.45 1.20
C SER A 839 34.58 -13.62 2.06
N ALA A 840 35.17 -13.82 3.24
CA ALA A 840 34.79 -14.91 4.13
C ALA A 840 33.35 -14.76 4.63
N VAL A 841 32.95 -13.55 5.02
CA VAL A 841 31.60 -13.25 5.48
C VAL A 841 30.59 -13.37 4.33
N ALA A 842 30.93 -12.96 3.11
CA ALA A 842 30.07 -13.11 1.93
C ALA A 842 29.80 -14.59 1.63
N LEU A 843 30.80 -15.46 1.72
CA LEU A 843 30.62 -16.90 1.54
C LEU A 843 29.81 -17.51 2.69
N ALA A 844 30.08 -17.12 3.94
CA ALA A 844 29.32 -17.57 5.11
C ALA A 844 27.83 -17.18 5.01
N GLN A 845 27.55 -15.92 4.69
CA GLN A 845 26.18 -15.42 4.48
C GLN A 845 25.47 -16.17 3.34
N SER A 846 26.18 -16.46 2.25
CA SER A 846 25.63 -17.26 1.14
C SER A 846 25.24 -18.66 1.58
N LEU A 847 26.11 -19.32 2.36
CA LEU A 847 25.85 -20.65 2.89
C LEU A 847 24.67 -20.64 3.86
N LEU A 848 24.60 -19.67 4.79
CA LEU A 848 23.51 -19.54 5.76
C LEU A 848 22.17 -19.33 5.07
N LEU A 849 22.10 -18.42 4.08
CA LEU A 849 20.88 -18.20 3.29
C LEU A 849 20.49 -19.42 2.47
N TRP A 850 21.45 -20.13 1.89
CA TRP A 850 21.17 -21.36 1.16
C TRP A 850 20.61 -22.47 2.07
N LEU A 851 21.15 -22.61 3.29
CA LEU A 851 20.64 -23.54 4.29
C LEU A 851 19.23 -23.16 4.77
N GLU A 852 18.98 -21.87 4.98
CA GLU A 852 17.68 -21.32 5.38
C GLU A 852 16.63 -21.53 4.27
N ASN A 853 16.98 -21.23 3.02
CA ASN A 853 16.11 -21.49 1.86
C ASN A 853 15.81 -22.99 1.71
N ARG A 854 16.80 -23.87 1.84
CA ARG A 854 16.55 -25.33 1.84
C ARG A 854 15.63 -25.80 2.97
N LYS A 855 15.70 -25.16 4.14
CA LYS A 855 14.78 -25.46 5.25
C LYS A 855 13.37 -24.99 4.91
N LEU A 856 13.22 -23.81 4.30
CA LEU A 856 11.94 -23.29 3.83
C LEU A 856 11.35 -24.15 2.71
N ASP A 857 12.15 -24.56 1.72
CA ASP A 857 11.73 -25.44 0.61
C ASP A 857 11.23 -26.81 1.13
N ARG A 858 11.79 -27.30 2.24
CA ARG A 858 11.32 -28.54 2.89
C ARG A 858 9.98 -28.37 3.60
N ILE A 859 9.67 -27.18 4.10
CA ILE A 859 8.44 -26.89 4.85
C ILE A 859 7.30 -26.50 3.90
N TYR A 860 7.61 -25.68 2.88
CA TYR A 860 6.64 -25.02 2.02
C TYR A 860 6.65 -25.54 0.56
N GLY A 861 7.58 -26.44 0.21
CA GLY A 861 7.80 -26.88 -1.16
C GLY A 861 8.74 -25.94 -1.95
N PRO A 862 9.40 -26.42 -3.02
CA PRO A 862 10.19 -25.57 -3.90
C PRO A 862 9.26 -24.62 -4.68
N LEU A 863 9.72 -23.38 -4.91
CA LEU A 863 9.04 -22.46 -5.84
C LEU A 863 9.10 -23.07 -7.26
N GLU A 864 7.94 -23.30 -7.89
CA GLU A 864 7.89 -23.56 -9.33
C GLU A 864 8.56 -22.39 -10.05
N GLU A 865 9.55 -22.69 -10.91
CA GLU A 865 10.19 -21.69 -11.75
C GLU A 865 9.12 -21.05 -12.63
N LEU A 866 8.66 -19.86 -12.26
CA LEU A 866 8.03 -18.93 -13.18
C LEU A 866 9.05 -18.69 -14.28
N ASP A 867 8.85 -19.35 -15.43
CA ASP A 867 9.53 -19.08 -16.70
C ASP A 867 9.23 -17.63 -17.10
N ILE A 868 10.01 -16.71 -16.52
CA ILE A 868 10.12 -15.35 -17.01
C ILE A 868 11.03 -15.47 -18.23
N ASP A 869 10.40 -15.54 -19.40
CA ASP A 869 11.04 -15.62 -20.72
C ASP A 869 12.30 -14.72 -20.79
N PRO A 870 13.50 -15.28 -21.02
CA PRO A 870 14.74 -14.50 -21.09
C PRO A 870 14.81 -13.54 -22.30
N GLN A 871 13.81 -13.52 -23.18
CA GLN A 871 13.64 -12.46 -24.18
C GLN A 871 13.23 -11.09 -23.59
N ILE A 872 12.95 -11.01 -22.28
CA ILE A 872 12.45 -9.80 -21.60
C ILE A 872 13.49 -8.68 -21.42
N ASP A 873 14.79 -8.93 -21.66
CA ASP A 873 15.87 -7.97 -21.37
C ASP A 873 16.72 -7.56 -22.61
N HIS A 874 16.32 -7.97 -23.80
CA HIS A 874 16.97 -7.60 -25.06
C HIS A 874 16.00 -6.75 -25.90
N ASP A 875 15.80 -5.49 -25.50
CA ASP A 875 15.49 -4.32 -26.35
C ASP A 875 15.41 -3.01 -25.56
#